data_AF-A0A8K0RCL6-F1
#
_entry.id   AF-A0A8K0RCL6-F1
#
_cell.length_a   1.000
_cell.length_b   1.000
_cell.length_c   1.000
_cell.angle_alpha   90.00
_cell.angle_beta   90.00
_cell.angle_gamma   90.00
#
_symmetry.space_group_name_H-M   'P 1'
#
loop_
_entity.id
_entity.type
_entity.pdbx_description
1 polymer ?
#
loop_
_entity_poly.entity_id
_entity_poly.type
_entity_poly.pdbx_seq_one_letter_code
_entity_poly.pdbx_strand_id
1 'polypeptide(L)'
;MGIPDHIETRLFINGEQAHSNLVHEASEQDTDNAVAAAKAAFPQWSALSPDQRAKYFKKLANLIRENNDELGALEAVSMGKPLSGFFDGYACAAKWDRYAEAGYNVQGTTSVQTPGFLNMTLRQPYGVVAAIIPWNVPLLFLANKLAPALIVGNTVVLKSSEKAPLTSAKLATLVQQAGFPPGVINIITGFGNVSGSILSHHMDVRALSFTGSGRTGRLIQAAAAKSNLKQVYLELGGKSPAVVFEDADLEKAVHETAHSIQSNSGQVCMANSRVYVQDTIADKYIDLFKQHFEKEVTLGDPLDKAINHGPQADEVQHKTVLQYLESGKQAGGELIIGGGAPSDREGYYIQPTIFKNTPEDAKIMKEEIFGPVVNINVFKSEDEVLAKANNTEFGLYAAVYTKDINRAIRFAKGLEAGTVGVNCTSPITGEAMPFGGYKSSGSGREGEPQYSLDNFLETKTRGPSRSIPRQTGPTLSSDLMGHFVPGPCRYCARTGASCTIATPRRKRPYYHVTEEEYQCSMRILEHFFPGHELNLQSLRSIAKAIKDGSFSAPPVLQTDGLFNHDHFSPEDGESVDDGEEQDVSELHEPLGCMMKDSRGRFRYVGTHSEIPFNAAVVTLGMQRKNPAIIPGPRVGQYPPSLPAPSPSTDSGIEESFYLPSRHLCDIYVSRFLEDVHCTFWLYPVESLLRRVDDTFSEGAALSSSSWMCSLYCIFAIGAANYSGTNGNPPPRDWPAASDHKTSEDYISLAKQLIPTAYDEADIDSIRAMAIMSIAMECLCSRVSAYLYCGASIQIAFSLGLHRDQVAESSTAVEREQNRRIWWTLFLLDQELASRGGSPTIVDERFTRILYPGLHTPLAWQATSVSLCRLKREIIQNVYTERSANSISFSTVSNSLLLLQKWYKQMPAHLKYDVPAPPTHKRAVAVLHLHYWSTTILLTRPFLLYLVMKYSALVSSKKIWFERMGKICIDAAQKSIAIMQQMADAGTLSSLTAFDSTCILRLMMIFILAFAHTRSSQYSAHIATCMKLVKGMEQIGFSKMVTEETPSRLEDLGISVEPQSSPAEAQGDVHLDDQMIAQLWGNWDPNFMTPLQTQQSLDITFDDSAAFDINSEILAFTNLDDSIVIDPSQVYGAYHMHH
;
A
#
# COMPACT_ATOMS: atom_id res chain seq x y z
N MET A 1 6.91 32.68 45.90
CA MET A 1 7.58 32.67 44.58
C MET A 1 6.59 32.35 43.45
N GLY A 2 5.33 32.83 43.50
CA GLY A 2 4.33 32.50 42.47
C GLY A 2 3.84 31.05 42.44
N ILE A 3 4.57 30.10 43.04
CA ILE A 3 4.13 28.69 43.20
C ILE A 3 2.93 28.65 44.15
N PRO A 4 1.76 28.13 43.72
CA PRO A 4 0.58 28.04 44.57
C PRO A 4 0.72 26.91 45.59
N ASP A 5 0.11 27.06 46.77
CA ASP A 5 0.12 26.03 47.83
C ASP A 5 -0.60 24.73 47.40
N HIS A 6 -1.53 24.84 46.43
CA HIS A 6 -2.24 23.72 45.82
C HIS A 6 -2.29 23.90 44.30
N ILE A 7 -1.83 22.89 43.56
CA ILE A 7 -1.95 22.81 42.10
C ILE A 7 -2.94 21.71 41.77
N GLU A 8 -3.83 22.00 40.85
CA GLU A 8 -4.78 21.03 40.33
C GLU A 8 -4.09 20.13 39.29
N THR A 9 -3.78 18.88 39.64
CA THR A 9 -3.04 17.93 38.77
C THR A 9 -3.91 16.83 38.17
N ARG A 10 -5.25 16.99 38.24
CA ARG A 10 -6.24 16.05 37.70
C ARG A 10 -6.38 16.17 36.18
N LEU A 11 -6.84 15.10 35.52
CA LEU A 11 -7.21 15.16 34.09
C LEU A 11 -8.41 16.10 33.89
N PHE A 12 -8.40 16.85 32.81
CA PHE A 12 -9.49 17.75 32.42
C PHE A 12 -10.29 17.13 31.29
N ILE A 13 -11.41 16.48 31.63
CA ILE A 13 -12.28 15.77 30.69
C ILE A 13 -13.70 16.28 30.88
N ASN A 14 -14.36 16.70 29.80
CA ASN A 14 -15.74 17.18 29.85
C ASN A 14 -15.99 18.35 30.84
N GLY A 15 -14.98 19.20 31.08
CA GLY A 15 -15.09 20.29 32.06
C GLY A 15 -15.13 19.85 33.52
N GLU A 16 -14.97 18.55 33.79
CA GLU A 16 -14.91 17.93 35.11
C GLU A 16 -13.47 17.44 35.40
N GLN A 17 -13.15 17.27 36.69
CA GLN A 17 -11.82 16.92 37.18
C GLN A 17 -11.88 15.66 38.06
N ALA A 18 -11.20 14.59 37.69
CA ALA A 18 -11.22 13.30 38.43
C ALA A 18 -10.21 13.25 39.59
N HIS A 19 -10.60 12.87 40.81
CA HIS A 19 -9.81 12.97 42.07
C HIS A 19 -8.39 12.33 42.04
N SER A 20 -7.33 13.10 42.38
CA SER A 20 -5.98 12.60 42.72
C SER A 20 -5.13 13.66 43.45
N ASN A 21 -4.19 13.21 44.32
CA ASN A 21 -3.18 14.04 45.01
C ASN A 21 -1.79 14.03 44.32
N LEU A 22 -1.66 13.30 43.20
CA LEU A 22 -0.49 13.22 42.31
C LEU A 22 -0.93 13.51 40.87
N VAL A 23 0.01 13.82 39.95
CA VAL A 23 -0.33 13.96 38.52
C VAL A 23 -0.94 12.65 38.03
N HIS A 24 -2.18 12.71 37.53
CA HIS A 24 -2.89 11.51 37.10
C HIS A 24 -2.35 11.02 35.75
N GLU A 25 -2.08 9.73 35.65
CA GLU A 25 -1.66 9.07 34.41
C GLU A 25 -2.89 8.60 33.64
N ALA A 26 -3.16 9.21 32.49
CA ALA A 26 -4.28 8.86 31.64
C ALA A 26 -4.16 7.43 31.11
N SER A 27 -5.13 6.60 31.49
CA SER A 27 -5.31 5.26 30.94
C SER A 27 -5.89 5.30 29.52
N GLU A 28 -5.97 4.14 28.88
CA GLU A 28 -6.72 3.97 27.63
C GLU A 28 -8.18 4.44 27.79
N GLN A 29 -8.84 4.02 28.87
CA GLN A 29 -10.22 4.40 29.16
C GLN A 29 -10.38 5.91 29.35
N ASP A 30 -9.44 6.57 30.04
CA ASP A 30 -9.46 8.03 30.21
C ASP A 30 -9.29 8.75 28.87
N THR A 31 -8.43 8.19 28.00
CA THR A 31 -8.19 8.73 26.66
C THR A 31 -9.44 8.60 25.78
N ASP A 32 -10.09 7.44 25.79
CA ASP A 32 -11.36 7.21 25.08
C ASP A 32 -12.48 8.11 25.60
N ASN A 33 -12.57 8.30 26.92
CA ASN A 33 -13.53 9.20 27.54
C ASN A 33 -13.31 10.66 27.09
N ALA A 34 -12.05 11.10 27.00
CA ALA A 34 -11.71 12.43 26.49
C ALA A 34 -12.12 12.61 25.02
N VAL A 35 -11.89 11.59 24.18
CA VAL A 35 -12.31 11.61 22.77
C VAL A 35 -13.83 11.59 22.63
N ALA A 36 -14.54 10.80 23.45
CA ALA A 36 -16.00 10.75 23.48
C ALA A 36 -16.60 12.12 23.88
N ALA A 37 -16.02 12.78 24.89
CA ALA A 37 -16.42 14.13 25.29
C ALA A 37 -16.20 15.16 24.17
N ALA A 38 -15.04 15.13 23.52
CA ALA A 38 -14.74 15.97 22.36
C ALA A 38 -15.73 15.77 21.21
N LYS A 39 -16.08 14.52 20.92
CA LYS A 39 -17.04 14.16 19.87
C LYS A 39 -18.45 14.66 20.20
N ALA A 40 -18.88 14.57 21.46
CA ALA A 40 -20.17 15.06 21.91
C ALA A 40 -20.29 16.59 21.83
N ALA A 41 -19.21 17.32 22.12
CA ALA A 41 -19.20 18.79 22.09
C ALA A 41 -19.11 19.38 20.66
N PHE A 42 -18.57 18.63 19.70
CA PHE A 42 -18.29 19.13 18.34
C PHE A 42 -19.48 19.76 17.61
N PRO A 43 -20.69 19.17 17.58
CA PRO A 43 -21.82 19.77 16.86
C PRO A 43 -22.20 21.17 17.37
N GLN A 44 -22.13 21.40 18.69
CA GLN A 44 -22.45 22.70 19.27
C GLN A 44 -21.34 23.72 19.03
N TRP A 45 -20.08 23.29 19.13
CA TRP A 45 -18.92 24.18 18.96
C TRP A 45 -18.72 24.62 17.51
N SER A 46 -18.84 23.69 16.56
CA SER A 46 -18.71 23.97 15.13
C SER A 46 -19.82 24.87 14.58
N ALA A 47 -21.00 24.86 15.21
CA ALA A 47 -22.14 25.72 14.84
C ALA A 47 -21.97 27.20 15.21
N LEU A 48 -21.03 27.53 16.11
CA LEU A 48 -20.73 28.92 16.46
C LEU A 48 -20.06 29.66 15.30
N SER A 49 -20.26 30.98 15.22
CA SER A 49 -19.46 31.84 14.33
C SER A 49 -18.03 32.03 14.88
N PRO A 50 -17.05 32.39 14.03
CA PRO A 50 -15.70 32.74 14.48
C PRO A 50 -15.68 33.77 15.61
N ASP A 51 -16.50 34.83 15.53
CA ASP A 51 -16.59 35.85 16.59
C ASP A 51 -17.10 35.30 17.93
N GLN A 52 -18.04 34.36 17.89
CA GLN A 52 -18.54 33.73 19.11
C GLN A 52 -17.47 32.87 19.76
N ARG A 53 -16.67 32.13 18.97
CA ARG A 53 -15.54 31.36 19.48
C ARG A 53 -14.41 32.25 20.00
N ALA A 54 -14.11 33.36 19.30
CA ALA A 54 -13.06 34.31 19.64
C ALA A 54 -13.20 34.93 21.03
N LYS A 55 -14.43 35.08 21.55
CA LYS A 55 -14.68 35.60 22.92
C LYS A 55 -14.00 34.76 24.00
N TYR A 56 -14.02 33.43 23.86
CA TYR A 56 -13.37 32.52 24.80
C TYR A 56 -11.85 32.64 24.73
N PHE A 57 -11.31 32.83 23.53
CA PHE A 57 -9.87 32.95 23.27
C PHE A 57 -9.31 34.22 23.93
N LYS A 58 -9.95 35.37 23.70
CA LYS A 58 -9.53 36.66 24.29
C LYS A 58 -9.58 36.63 25.81
N LYS A 59 -10.60 35.97 26.39
CA LYS A 59 -10.70 35.79 27.85
C LYS A 59 -9.60 34.89 28.38
N LEU A 60 -9.30 33.76 27.71
CA LEU A 60 -8.19 32.88 28.07
C LEU A 60 -6.83 33.58 27.96
N ALA A 61 -6.61 34.36 26.89
CA ALA A 61 -5.40 35.15 26.72
C ALA A 61 -5.15 36.11 27.89
N ASN A 62 -6.19 36.82 28.35
CA ASN A 62 -6.10 37.70 29.52
C ASN A 62 -5.78 36.92 30.80
N LEU A 63 -6.45 35.79 31.04
CA LEU A 63 -6.17 34.94 32.20
C LEU A 63 -4.73 34.41 32.19
N ILE A 64 -4.19 34.03 31.02
CA ILE A 64 -2.80 33.58 30.88
C ILE A 64 -1.83 34.71 31.26
N ARG A 65 -2.08 35.95 30.80
CA ARG A 65 -1.26 37.12 31.17
C ARG A 65 -1.26 37.38 32.66
N GLU A 66 -2.44 37.35 33.28
CA GLU A 66 -2.61 37.55 34.71
C GLU A 66 -1.88 36.49 35.55
N ASN A 67 -1.73 35.27 35.02
CA ASN A 67 -1.07 34.15 35.69
C ASN A 67 0.35 33.86 35.16
N ASN A 68 0.98 34.77 34.40
CA ASN A 68 2.28 34.51 33.76
C ASN A 68 3.38 34.15 34.77
N ASP A 69 3.46 34.85 35.89
CA ASP A 69 4.48 34.62 36.91
C ASP A 69 4.33 33.23 37.59
N GLU A 70 3.09 32.81 37.83
CA GLU A 70 2.78 31.48 38.34
C GLU A 70 3.13 30.40 37.31
N LEU A 71 2.75 30.60 36.05
CA LEU A 71 3.09 29.68 34.96
C LEU A 71 4.60 29.52 34.80
N GLY A 72 5.37 30.60 34.90
CA GLY A 72 6.83 30.55 34.87
C GLY A 72 7.41 29.75 36.02
N ALA A 73 6.90 29.96 37.25
CA ALA A 73 7.37 29.21 38.41
C ALA A 73 7.07 27.70 38.28
N LEU A 74 5.94 27.33 37.66
CA LEU A 74 5.59 25.94 37.38
C LEU A 74 6.52 25.29 36.34
N GLU A 75 6.92 26.01 35.27
CA GLU A 75 7.93 25.51 34.32
C GLU A 75 9.30 25.34 34.97
N ALA A 76 9.70 26.30 35.81
CA ALA A 76 10.97 26.25 36.53
C ALA A 76 11.05 25.02 37.44
N VAL A 77 9.98 24.71 38.17
CA VAL A 77 9.91 23.53 39.04
C VAL A 77 9.78 22.24 38.25
N SER A 78 8.97 22.21 37.19
CA SER A 78 8.66 20.97 36.48
C SER A 78 9.73 20.54 35.48
N MET A 79 10.26 21.48 34.70
CA MET A 79 11.18 21.20 33.59
C MET A 79 12.59 21.74 33.85
N GLY A 80 12.71 22.75 34.72
CA GLY A 80 13.99 23.42 34.98
C GLY A 80 14.22 24.66 34.13
N LYS A 81 13.17 25.24 33.53
CA LYS A 81 13.29 26.48 32.75
C LYS A 81 13.61 27.67 33.65
N PRO A 82 14.69 28.43 33.43
CA PRO A 82 14.99 29.59 34.25
C PRO A 82 13.95 30.72 34.13
N LEU A 83 13.62 31.37 35.25
CA LEU A 83 12.68 32.49 35.30
C LEU A 83 13.21 33.79 34.66
N SER A 84 14.53 33.97 34.62
CA SER A 84 15.20 35.20 34.15
C SER A 84 14.85 35.61 32.72
N GLY A 85 14.37 34.66 31.89
CA GLY A 85 13.93 34.89 30.51
C GLY A 85 12.56 34.28 30.21
N PHE A 86 11.70 34.06 31.21
CA PHE A 86 10.40 33.44 30.99
C PHE A 86 9.41 34.41 30.32
N PHE A 87 9.12 34.17 29.03
CA PHE A 87 8.13 34.94 28.26
C PHE A 87 7.02 34.07 27.65
N ASP A 88 7.06 32.75 27.88
CA ASP A 88 6.19 31.78 27.23
C ASP A 88 4.70 32.05 27.49
N GLY A 89 4.34 32.53 28.68
CA GLY A 89 2.95 32.89 29.00
C GLY A 89 2.44 34.07 28.16
N TYR A 90 3.22 35.15 28.06
CA TYR A 90 2.89 36.28 27.19
C TYR A 90 2.81 35.89 25.71
N ALA A 91 3.75 35.08 25.23
CA ALA A 91 3.75 34.61 23.85
C ALA A 91 2.58 33.64 23.58
N CYS A 92 2.23 32.78 24.53
CA CYS A 92 1.04 31.94 24.50
C CYS A 92 -0.24 32.80 24.39
N ALA A 93 -0.40 33.81 25.25
CA ALA A 93 -1.53 34.73 25.19
C ALA A 93 -1.61 35.49 23.85
N ALA A 94 -0.47 35.93 23.31
CA ALA A 94 -0.42 36.61 22.01
C ALA A 94 -0.88 35.69 20.86
N LYS A 95 -0.58 34.39 20.91
CA LYS A 95 -1.07 33.40 19.93
C LYS A 95 -2.59 33.27 20.02
N TRP A 96 -3.15 33.15 21.22
CA TRP A 96 -4.60 33.09 21.42
C TRP A 96 -5.32 34.31 20.85
N ASP A 97 -4.81 35.51 21.10
CA ASP A 97 -5.39 36.75 20.54
C ASP A 97 -5.31 36.79 19.01
N ARG A 98 -4.16 36.40 18.44
CA ARG A 98 -3.99 36.35 16.98
C ARG A 98 -5.00 35.41 16.32
N TYR A 99 -5.16 34.20 16.85
CA TYR A 99 -6.12 33.24 16.30
C TYR A 99 -7.57 33.65 16.55
N ALA A 100 -7.86 34.39 17.63
CA ALA A 100 -9.20 34.96 17.85
C ALA A 100 -9.64 35.88 16.69
N GLU A 101 -8.70 36.49 15.99
CA GLU A 101 -8.96 37.41 14.86
C GLU A 101 -8.88 36.72 13.49
N ALA A 102 -8.20 35.58 13.40
CA ALA A 102 -7.94 34.90 12.14
C ALA A 102 -9.09 33.99 11.64
N GLY A 103 -10.11 33.74 12.45
CA GLY A 103 -11.15 32.76 12.11
C GLY A 103 -11.94 33.05 10.83
N TYR A 104 -12.04 34.31 10.41
CA TYR A 104 -12.68 34.71 9.13
C TYR A 104 -11.77 34.61 7.91
N ASN A 105 -10.46 34.37 8.08
CA ASN A 105 -9.54 34.18 6.97
C ASN A 105 -9.82 32.87 6.22
N VAL A 106 -10.51 31.93 6.87
CA VAL A 106 -10.93 30.66 6.28
C VAL A 106 -11.99 30.90 5.20
N GLN A 107 -11.55 30.84 3.94
CA GLN A 107 -12.40 31.05 2.77
C GLN A 107 -12.36 29.84 1.84
N GLY A 108 -13.52 29.54 1.26
CA GLY A 108 -13.61 28.63 0.11
C GLY A 108 -13.15 29.33 -1.18
N THR A 109 -12.99 28.54 -2.23
CA THR A 109 -12.69 29.04 -3.58
C THR A 109 -13.90 28.88 -4.48
N THR A 110 -14.09 29.80 -5.42
CA THR A 110 -15.11 29.67 -6.48
C THR A 110 -14.44 29.63 -7.85
N SER A 111 -14.98 28.84 -8.76
CA SER A 111 -14.50 28.75 -10.14
C SER A 111 -15.67 28.72 -11.12
N VAL A 112 -15.55 29.52 -12.17
CA VAL A 112 -16.48 29.61 -13.30
C VAL A 112 -15.84 29.14 -14.61
N GLN A 113 -14.66 28.50 -14.52
CA GLN A 113 -13.91 28.04 -15.70
C GLN A 113 -14.63 26.95 -16.49
N THR A 114 -15.57 26.23 -15.86
CA THR A 114 -16.48 25.33 -16.55
C THR A 114 -17.71 26.12 -17.02
N PRO A 115 -17.91 26.32 -18.34
CA PRO A 115 -19.02 27.14 -18.84
C PRO A 115 -20.39 26.64 -18.34
N GLY A 116 -21.22 27.56 -17.84
CA GLY A 116 -22.57 27.26 -17.35
C GLY A 116 -22.63 26.70 -15.92
N PHE A 117 -21.50 26.65 -15.20
CA PHE A 117 -21.44 26.11 -13.84
C PHE A 117 -20.68 27.03 -12.88
N LEU A 118 -21.22 27.14 -11.66
CA LEU A 118 -20.51 27.69 -10.52
C LEU A 118 -20.00 26.53 -9.67
N ASN A 119 -18.67 26.34 -9.65
CA ASN A 119 -18.00 25.41 -8.75
C ASN A 119 -17.58 26.18 -7.50
N MET A 120 -17.76 25.59 -6.33
CA MET A 120 -17.30 26.18 -5.07
C MET A 120 -16.74 25.12 -4.12
N THR A 121 -15.72 25.49 -3.36
CA THR A 121 -15.22 24.68 -2.26
C THR A 121 -15.67 25.28 -0.92
N LEU A 122 -15.87 24.42 0.07
CA LEU A 122 -16.14 24.76 1.46
C LEU A 122 -14.96 24.27 2.28
N ARG A 123 -14.54 25.06 3.27
CA ARG A 123 -13.50 24.69 4.23
C ARG A 123 -14.19 24.38 5.55
N GLN A 124 -14.16 23.13 6.00
CA GLN A 124 -14.91 22.67 7.17
C GLN A 124 -13.97 22.06 8.21
N PRO A 125 -14.26 22.16 9.52
CA PRO A 125 -13.47 21.48 10.55
C PRO A 125 -13.54 19.95 10.39
N TYR A 126 -12.46 19.26 10.74
CA TYR A 126 -12.37 17.79 10.73
C TYR A 126 -13.31 17.10 11.72
N GLY A 127 -13.56 17.71 12.88
CA GLY A 127 -14.26 17.05 14.00
C GLY A 127 -13.43 17.05 15.27
N VAL A 128 -13.14 15.85 15.78
CA VAL A 128 -12.21 15.67 16.91
C VAL A 128 -10.78 15.63 16.41
N VAL A 129 -9.94 16.46 17.01
CA VAL A 129 -8.51 16.57 16.71
C VAL A 129 -7.71 16.21 17.95
N ALA A 130 -6.60 15.49 17.78
CA ALA A 130 -5.65 15.24 18.85
C ALA A 130 -4.44 16.18 18.73
N ALA A 131 -3.94 16.66 19.87
CA ALA A 131 -2.70 17.40 19.95
C ALA A 131 -1.77 16.70 20.95
N ILE A 132 -0.53 16.46 20.58
CA ILE A 132 0.47 15.87 21.48
C ILE A 132 1.67 16.82 21.54
N ILE A 133 1.97 17.34 22.73
CA ILE A 133 3.00 18.37 22.93
C ILE A 133 4.21 17.83 23.70
N PRO A 134 5.41 18.36 23.44
CA PRO A 134 6.64 17.99 24.14
C PRO A 134 6.70 18.71 25.50
N TRP A 135 7.79 18.47 26.22
CA TRP A 135 8.04 19.00 27.55
C TRP A 135 8.85 20.29 27.59
N ASN A 136 9.54 20.67 26.52
CA ASN A 136 10.53 21.75 26.55
C ASN A 136 9.92 23.16 26.54
N VAL A 137 8.78 23.35 25.88
CA VAL A 137 8.06 24.64 25.80
C VAL A 137 6.54 24.41 25.71
N PRO A 138 5.93 23.73 26.70
CA PRO A 138 4.59 23.16 26.54
C PRO A 138 3.49 24.22 26.34
N LEU A 139 3.57 25.39 26.99
CA LEU A 139 2.59 26.48 26.82
C LEU A 139 2.51 26.99 25.37
N LEU A 140 3.65 27.15 24.72
CA LEU A 140 3.70 27.64 23.34
C LEU A 140 3.18 26.59 22.35
N PHE A 141 3.59 25.33 22.50
CA PHE A 141 3.09 24.25 21.63
C PHE A 141 1.60 23.97 21.85
N LEU A 142 1.10 24.17 23.07
CA LEU A 142 -0.32 24.11 23.35
C LEU A 142 -1.06 25.18 22.55
N ALA A 143 -0.65 26.44 22.64
CA ALA A 143 -1.32 27.52 21.90
C ALA A 143 -1.22 27.34 20.38
N ASN A 144 -0.05 26.93 19.86
CA ASN A 144 0.18 26.69 18.44
C ASN A 144 -0.73 25.59 17.87
N LYS A 145 -1.17 24.64 18.69
CA LYS A 145 -2.02 23.53 18.23
C LYS A 145 -3.50 23.76 18.51
N LEU A 146 -3.84 24.19 19.73
CA LEU A 146 -5.23 24.32 20.15
C LEU A 146 -5.90 25.53 19.50
N ALA A 147 -5.25 26.68 19.47
CA ALA A 147 -5.86 27.91 18.96
C ALA A 147 -6.31 27.78 17.49
N PRO A 148 -5.47 27.34 16.53
CA PRO A 148 -5.92 27.15 15.15
C PRO A 148 -6.98 26.04 15.01
N ALA A 149 -6.86 24.92 15.74
CA ALA A 149 -7.84 23.83 15.65
C ALA A 149 -9.24 24.28 16.15
N LEU A 150 -9.28 24.99 17.27
CA LEU A 150 -10.51 25.41 17.93
C LEU A 150 -11.21 26.55 17.17
N ILE A 151 -10.47 27.53 16.62
CA ILE A 151 -11.11 28.70 16.00
C ILE A 151 -11.82 28.33 14.69
N VAL A 152 -11.36 27.29 13.99
CA VAL A 152 -12.05 26.74 12.81
C VAL A 152 -13.20 25.79 13.16
N GLY A 153 -13.40 25.49 14.44
CA GLY A 153 -14.55 24.75 14.96
C GLY A 153 -14.32 23.29 15.28
N ASN A 154 -13.07 22.80 15.34
CA ASN A 154 -12.78 21.46 15.87
C ASN A 154 -12.90 21.45 17.41
N THR A 155 -13.06 20.25 17.97
CA THR A 155 -12.83 19.99 19.40
C THR A 155 -11.50 19.25 19.56
N VAL A 156 -10.83 19.45 20.70
CA VAL A 156 -9.44 19.02 20.87
C VAL A 156 -9.27 18.13 22.10
N VAL A 157 -8.53 17.04 21.91
CA VAL A 157 -7.93 16.25 23.00
C VAL A 157 -6.43 16.48 22.98
N LEU A 158 -5.92 17.18 24.00
CA LEU A 158 -4.50 17.48 24.18
C LEU A 158 -3.88 16.46 25.14
N LYS A 159 -2.79 15.82 24.72
CA LYS A 159 -1.91 15.06 25.59
C LYS A 159 -0.63 15.86 25.86
N SER A 160 -0.41 16.25 27.12
CA SER A 160 0.83 16.88 27.54
C SER A 160 1.90 15.84 27.92
N SER A 161 3.17 16.23 27.89
CA SER A 161 4.24 15.35 28.35
C SER A 161 4.17 15.17 29.86
N GLU A 162 4.35 13.93 30.28
CA GLU A 162 4.53 13.51 31.67
C GLU A 162 5.74 14.16 32.35
N LYS A 163 6.72 14.66 31.58
CA LYS A 163 7.90 15.36 32.11
C LYS A 163 7.62 16.82 32.48
N ALA A 164 6.63 17.46 31.83
CA ALA A 164 6.25 18.85 32.11
C ALA A 164 4.73 19.06 32.14
N PRO A 165 4.00 18.42 33.09
CA PRO A 165 2.55 18.44 33.10
C PRO A 165 1.93 19.68 33.77
N LEU A 166 2.67 20.36 34.66
CA LEU A 166 2.08 21.31 35.62
C LEU A 166 1.47 22.56 34.96
N THR A 167 2.11 23.13 33.95
CA THR A 167 1.57 24.30 33.24
C THR A 167 0.35 23.97 32.39
N SER A 168 0.33 22.80 31.77
CA SER A 168 -0.86 22.30 31.05
C SER A 168 -2.03 22.08 32.01
N ALA A 169 -1.75 21.57 33.21
CA ALA A 169 -2.75 21.38 34.26
C ALA A 169 -3.29 22.72 34.80
N LYS A 170 -2.41 23.70 35.08
CA LYS A 170 -2.85 25.07 35.42
C LYS A 170 -3.69 25.68 34.32
N LEU A 171 -3.29 25.51 33.05
CA LEU A 171 -4.05 26.05 31.93
C LEU A 171 -5.45 25.42 31.82
N ALA A 172 -5.63 24.16 32.17
CA ALA A 172 -6.96 23.53 32.22
C ALA A 172 -7.93 24.29 33.15
N THR A 173 -7.43 24.77 34.29
CA THR A 173 -8.23 25.62 35.20
C THR A 173 -8.57 26.98 34.56
N LEU A 174 -7.64 27.57 33.82
CA LEU A 174 -7.86 28.84 33.12
C LEU A 174 -8.83 28.67 31.95
N VAL A 175 -8.82 27.54 31.25
CA VAL A 175 -9.80 27.18 30.21
C VAL A 175 -11.20 27.09 30.80
N GLN A 176 -11.36 26.48 31.97
CA GLN A 176 -12.63 26.42 32.67
C GLN A 176 -13.11 27.82 33.08
N GLN A 177 -12.23 28.65 33.64
CA GLN A 177 -12.54 30.04 34.01
C GLN A 177 -12.87 30.92 32.80
N ALA A 178 -12.22 30.68 31.66
CA ALA A 178 -12.54 31.34 30.38
C ALA A 178 -13.95 30.98 29.89
N GLY A 179 -14.51 29.85 30.33
CA GLY A 179 -15.88 29.44 30.07
C GLY A 179 -16.07 28.65 28.79
N PHE A 180 -15.01 27.99 28.29
CA PHE A 180 -15.14 27.07 27.15
C PHE A 180 -16.20 26.01 27.46
N PRO A 181 -17.08 25.65 26.49
CA PRO A 181 -18.08 24.62 26.73
C PRO A 181 -17.43 23.28 27.10
N PRO A 182 -18.05 22.49 28.00
CA PRO A 182 -17.58 21.15 28.36
C PRO A 182 -17.28 20.28 27.15
N GLY A 183 -16.14 19.61 27.17
CA GLY A 183 -15.69 18.70 26.10
C GLY A 183 -15.03 19.37 24.90
N VAL A 184 -15.10 20.71 24.74
CA VAL A 184 -14.43 21.39 23.60
C VAL A 184 -12.92 21.27 23.67
N ILE A 185 -12.36 21.39 24.88
CA ILE A 185 -10.95 21.18 25.18
C ILE A 185 -10.89 20.10 26.25
N ASN A 186 -10.13 19.05 26.02
CA ASN A 186 -9.82 18.01 27.00
C ASN A 186 -8.31 17.93 27.13
N ILE A 187 -7.76 18.04 28.34
CA ILE A 187 -6.32 18.03 28.59
C ILE A 187 -6.01 16.81 29.46
N ILE A 188 -5.24 15.89 28.89
CA ILE A 188 -4.80 14.67 29.56
C ILE A 188 -3.28 14.65 29.70
N THR A 189 -2.81 14.05 30.78
CA THR A 189 -1.40 13.82 31.13
C THR A 189 -1.15 12.33 31.19
N GLY A 190 -0.03 11.82 30.68
CA GLY A 190 0.28 10.39 30.75
C GLY A 190 1.44 9.98 29.85
N PHE A 191 1.79 8.70 29.80
CA PHE A 191 2.88 8.24 28.93
C PHE A 191 2.46 8.15 27.46
N GLY A 192 3.44 8.31 26.56
CA GLY A 192 3.23 8.26 25.11
C GLY A 192 2.82 6.89 24.59
N ASN A 193 3.32 5.79 25.18
CA ASN A 193 2.98 4.41 24.78
C ASN A 193 1.55 3.99 25.16
N VAL A 194 0.92 4.69 26.10
CA VAL A 194 -0.49 4.47 26.50
C VAL A 194 -1.34 5.54 25.81
N SER A 195 -1.57 6.68 26.47
CA SER A 195 -2.45 7.76 25.98
C SER A 195 -2.09 8.28 24.57
N GLY A 196 -0.80 8.47 24.27
CA GLY A 196 -0.35 8.94 22.95
C GLY A 196 -0.60 7.92 21.83
N SER A 197 -0.37 6.64 22.12
CA SER A 197 -0.62 5.52 21.19
C SER A 197 -2.12 5.39 20.90
N ILE A 198 -2.95 5.45 21.95
CA ILE A 198 -4.41 5.39 21.80
C ILE A 198 -4.91 6.54 20.93
N LEU A 199 -4.54 7.80 21.23
CA LEU A 199 -4.92 8.94 20.39
C LEU A 199 -4.50 8.77 18.91
N SER A 200 -3.33 8.17 18.67
CA SER A 200 -2.81 7.95 17.33
C SER A 200 -3.57 6.87 16.56
N HIS A 201 -4.11 5.85 17.24
CA HIS A 201 -4.92 4.79 16.64
C HIS A 201 -6.43 5.08 16.66
N HIS A 202 -6.89 6.00 17.50
CA HIS A 202 -8.31 6.19 17.76
C HIS A 202 -9.09 6.55 16.50
N MET A 203 -10.16 5.81 16.21
CA MET A 203 -10.93 5.92 14.97
C MET A 203 -11.75 7.21 14.85
N ASP A 204 -12.10 7.84 15.98
CA ASP A 204 -12.82 9.12 15.99
C ASP A 204 -11.91 10.37 15.90
N VAL A 205 -10.60 10.22 16.08
CA VAL A 205 -9.65 11.33 15.88
C VAL A 205 -9.41 11.48 14.37
N ARG A 206 -9.70 12.64 13.80
CA ARG A 206 -9.65 12.89 12.35
C ARG A 206 -8.38 13.62 11.88
N ALA A 207 -7.76 14.38 12.76
CA ALA A 207 -6.42 14.93 12.56
C ALA A 207 -5.62 14.88 13.88
N LEU A 208 -4.30 14.78 13.77
CA LEU A 208 -3.39 14.74 14.91
C LEU A 208 -2.19 15.65 14.64
N SER A 209 -1.91 16.58 15.55
CA SER A 209 -0.68 17.39 15.52
C SER A 209 0.26 16.98 16.63
N PHE A 210 1.49 16.59 16.29
CA PHE A 210 2.51 16.12 17.21
C PHE A 210 3.77 16.97 17.10
N THR A 211 4.34 17.31 18.26
CA THR A 211 5.71 17.85 18.33
C THR A 211 6.55 16.96 19.25
N GLY A 212 7.73 16.55 18.79
CA GLY A 212 8.64 15.70 19.57
C GLY A 212 9.69 14.99 18.73
N SER A 213 10.10 13.79 19.14
CA SER A 213 11.21 13.08 18.48
C SER A 213 10.84 12.51 17.10
N GLY A 214 11.81 12.43 16.19
CA GLY A 214 11.64 11.81 14.88
C GLY A 214 11.18 10.35 14.93
N ARG A 215 11.68 9.58 15.91
CA ARG A 215 11.27 8.20 16.16
C ARG A 215 9.77 8.11 16.48
N THR A 216 9.29 8.94 17.39
CA THR A 216 7.87 8.95 17.78
C THR A 216 6.98 9.46 16.65
N GLY A 217 7.42 10.48 15.90
CA GLY A 217 6.69 10.98 14.73
C GLY A 217 6.42 9.88 13.70
N ARG A 218 7.41 9.04 13.39
CA ARG A 218 7.23 7.87 12.49
C ARG A 218 6.21 6.86 13.02
N LEU A 219 6.23 6.59 14.33
CA LEU A 219 5.26 5.67 14.96
C LEU A 219 3.83 6.22 14.88
N ILE A 220 3.65 7.52 15.08
CA ILE A 220 2.35 8.19 14.96
C ILE A 220 1.85 8.14 13.50
N GLN A 221 2.72 8.40 12.54
CA GLN A 221 2.37 8.31 11.12
C GLN A 221 1.95 6.87 10.74
N ALA A 222 2.68 5.87 11.23
CA ALA A 222 2.33 4.46 11.02
C ALA A 222 1.00 4.09 11.69
N ALA A 223 0.73 4.59 12.91
CA ALA A 223 -0.53 4.38 13.62
C ALA A 223 -1.72 5.01 12.86
N ALA A 224 -1.55 6.21 12.30
CA ALA A 224 -2.55 6.85 11.46
C ALA A 224 -2.83 6.04 10.18
N ALA A 225 -1.77 5.54 9.52
CA ALA A 225 -1.87 4.69 8.33
C ALA A 225 -2.62 3.37 8.62
N LYS A 226 -2.35 2.76 9.78
CA LYS A 226 -2.96 1.49 10.22
C LYS A 226 -4.41 1.62 10.72
N SER A 227 -4.89 2.84 10.98
CA SER A 227 -6.21 3.08 11.59
C SER A 227 -7.21 3.67 10.59
N ASN A 228 -7.32 5.00 10.54
CA ASN A 228 -8.35 5.71 9.78
C ASN A 228 -7.79 6.73 8.78
N LEU A 229 -6.48 6.67 8.49
CA LEU A 229 -5.79 7.62 7.62
C LEU A 229 -5.98 9.09 8.06
N LYS A 230 -6.11 9.32 9.38
CA LYS A 230 -6.16 10.67 9.96
C LYS A 230 -4.98 11.49 9.47
N GLN A 231 -5.21 12.78 9.23
CA GLN A 231 -4.14 13.69 8.86
C GLN A 231 -3.17 13.86 10.04
N VAL A 232 -1.87 13.76 9.77
CA VAL A 232 -0.83 13.88 10.80
C VAL A 232 0.10 15.03 10.43
N TYR A 233 0.25 15.97 11.36
CA TYR A 233 1.17 17.11 11.26
C TYR A 233 2.27 16.93 12.29
N LEU A 234 3.52 16.98 11.84
CA LEU A 234 4.69 16.63 12.61
C LEU A 234 5.65 17.81 12.66
N GLU A 235 6.03 18.24 13.86
CA GLU A 235 7.15 19.14 14.10
C GLU A 235 8.20 18.37 14.92
N LEU A 236 9.32 18.01 14.29
CA LEU A 236 10.28 17.07 14.83
C LEU A 236 11.63 17.73 15.15
N GLY A 237 12.65 16.91 15.40
CA GLY A 237 13.98 17.37 15.76
C GLY A 237 14.68 18.19 14.68
N GLY A 238 15.72 18.92 15.09
CA GLY A 238 16.56 19.74 14.21
C GLY A 238 18.05 19.57 14.48
N LYS A 239 18.86 19.88 13.45
CA LYS A 239 20.32 20.03 13.57
C LYS A 239 20.78 21.31 12.89
N SER A 240 20.19 22.42 13.35
CA SER A 240 20.20 23.71 12.67
C SER A 240 21.62 24.26 12.46
N PRO A 241 22.05 24.49 11.21
CA PRO A 241 23.34 25.14 10.93
C PRO A 241 23.24 26.67 11.03
N ALA A 242 24.30 27.33 11.48
CA ALA A 242 24.53 28.77 11.29
C ALA A 242 25.83 28.98 10.52
N VAL A 243 25.79 29.73 9.43
CA VAL A 243 26.96 30.02 8.59
C VAL A 243 27.38 31.48 8.81
N VAL A 244 28.64 31.73 9.15
CA VAL A 244 29.18 33.06 9.45
C VAL A 244 30.33 33.38 8.51
N PHE A 245 30.10 34.35 7.62
CA PHE A 245 31.09 34.86 6.68
C PHE A 245 31.95 35.97 7.31
N GLU A 246 33.12 36.22 6.73
CA GLU A 246 34.08 37.23 7.21
C GLU A 246 33.55 38.67 7.19
N ASP A 247 32.57 38.95 6.32
CA ASP A 247 31.95 40.26 6.19
C ASP A 247 30.80 40.48 7.19
N ALA A 248 30.43 39.45 7.96
CA ALA A 248 29.39 39.52 8.99
C ALA A 248 29.73 40.50 10.12
N ASP A 249 28.69 40.93 10.84
CA ASP A 249 28.89 41.52 12.16
C ASP A 249 29.24 40.40 13.16
N LEU A 250 30.53 40.27 13.45
CA LEU A 250 31.08 39.16 14.23
C LEU A 250 30.53 39.13 15.66
N GLU A 251 30.46 40.29 16.33
CA GLU A 251 30.00 40.37 17.73
C GLU A 251 28.53 40.00 17.83
N LYS A 252 27.71 40.51 16.89
CA LYS A 252 26.30 40.14 16.80
C LYS A 252 26.11 38.64 16.54
N ALA A 253 26.82 38.09 15.55
CA ALA A 253 26.71 36.68 15.18
C ALA A 253 27.08 35.76 16.36
N VAL A 254 28.15 36.09 17.10
CA VAL A 254 28.56 35.36 18.30
C VAL A 254 27.47 35.43 19.37
N HIS A 255 26.97 36.62 19.69
CA HIS A 255 25.95 36.81 20.72
C HIS A 255 24.68 36.01 20.42
N GLU A 256 24.15 36.12 19.20
CA GLU A 256 22.87 35.49 18.83
C GLU A 256 22.99 33.96 18.72
N THR A 257 24.08 33.43 18.16
CA THR A 257 24.29 31.97 18.07
C THR A 257 24.59 31.34 19.43
N ALA A 258 25.33 32.03 20.31
CA ALA A 258 25.57 31.56 21.67
C ALA A 258 24.27 31.54 22.48
N HIS A 259 23.48 32.63 22.41
CA HIS A 259 22.15 32.66 23.01
C HIS A 259 21.23 31.57 22.45
N SER A 260 21.31 31.25 21.15
CA SER A 260 20.48 30.19 20.54
C SER A 260 20.68 28.82 21.19
N ILE A 261 21.92 28.44 21.52
CA ILE A 261 22.22 27.11 22.08
C ILE A 261 22.16 27.12 23.62
N GLN A 262 22.31 28.28 24.25
CA GLN A 262 22.15 28.45 25.70
C GLN A 262 20.68 28.52 26.11
N SER A 263 19.81 29.11 25.27
CA SER A 263 18.37 29.22 25.52
C SER A 263 17.78 27.87 25.94
N ASN A 264 17.03 27.88 27.05
CA ASN A 264 16.40 26.68 27.63
C ASN A 264 17.39 25.53 27.90
N SER A 265 18.64 25.87 28.24
CA SER A 265 19.74 24.92 28.42
C SER A 265 19.98 24.02 27.19
N GLY A 266 19.76 24.56 25.99
CA GLY A 266 19.92 23.88 24.70
C GLY A 266 18.78 22.95 24.31
N GLN A 267 17.69 22.91 25.08
CA GLN A 267 16.51 22.07 24.82
C GLN A 267 15.52 22.78 23.89
N VAL A 268 16.00 23.17 22.71
CA VAL A 268 15.26 23.91 21.67
C VAL A 268 15.51 23.24 20.32
N CYS A 269 14.45 22.81 19.62
CA CYS A 269 14.56 22.06 18.36
C CYS A 269 15.25 22.85 17.23
N MET A 270 15.13 24.18 17.26
CA MET A 270 15.73 25.08 16.27
C MET A 270 17.14 25.59 16.68
N ALA A 271 17.69 25.14 17.82
CA ALA A 271 18.98 25.64 18.31
C ALA A 271 20.12 25.42 17.31
N ASN A 272 20.98 26.43 17.16
CA ASN A 272 22.19 26.33 16.34
C ASN A 272 23.23 25.42 17.00
N SER A 273 23.08 24.12 16.80
CA SER A 273 24.01 23.10 17.31
C SER A 273 25.20 22.85 16.39
N ARG A 274 25.15 23.38 15.15
CA ARG A 274 26.27 23.42 14.19
C ARG A 274 26.49 24.86 13.77
N VAL A 275 27.72 25.34 13.90
CA VAL A 275 28.15 26.65 13.43
C VAL A 275 29.32 26.46 12.48
N TYR A 276 29.24 27.07 11.31
CA TYR A 276 30.28 27.07 10.30
C TYR A 276 30.82 28.50 10.18
N VAL A 277 32.13 28.68 10.37
CA VAL A 277 32.77 30.00 10.37
C VAL A 277 33.87 30.04 9.31
N GLN A 278 33.98 31.15 8.58
CA GLN A 278 35.02 31.32 7.56
C GLN A 278 36.42 31.34 8.19
N ASP A 279 37.39 30.69 7.54
CA ASP A 279 38.76 30.51 8.06
C ASP A 279 39.46 31.80 8.49
N THR A 280 39.25 32.91 7.78
CA THR A 280 39.83 34.23 8.09
C THR A 280 39.39 34.83 9.44
N ILE A 281 38.23 34.42 9.98
CA ILE A 281 37.66 34.95 11.23
C ILE A 281 37.46 33.90 12.33
N ALA A 282 37.78 32.63 12.06
CA ALA A 282 37.42 31.49 12.91
C ALA A 282 37.98 31.58 14.35
N ASP A 283 39.28 31.88 14.51
CA ASP A 283 39.89 31.91 15.84
C ASP A 283 39.30 33.04 16.70
N LYS A 284 39.10 34.22 16.11
CA LYS A 284 38.47 35.36 16.79
C LYS A 284 37.02 35.06 17.17
N TYR A 285 36.27 34.37 16.30
CA TYR A 285 34.89 33.95 16.58
C TYR A 285 34.83 33.03 17.81
N ILE A 286 35.67 31.99 17.84
CA ILE A 286 35.68 30.98 18.91
C ILE A 286 36.06 31.61 20.25
N ASP A 287 37.07 32.50 20.27
CA ASP A 287 37.48 33.21 21.48
C ASP A 287 36.36 34.09 22.04
N LEU A 288 35.66 34.84 21.17
CA LEU A 288 34.51 35.66 21.58
C LEU A 288 33.34 34.81 22.07
N PHE A 289 33.07 33.70 21.40
CA PHE A 289 31.99 32.78 21.78
C PHE A 289 32.27 32.13 23.13
N LYS A 290 33.52 31.71 23.39
CA LYS A 290 33.98 31.23 24.68
C LYS A 290 33.79 32.28 25.78
N GLN A 291 34.23 33.52 25.54
CA GLN A 291 34.06 34.61 26.50
C GLN A 291 32.60 34.90 26.80
N HIS A 292 31.71 34.78 25.80
CA HIS A 292 30.28 34.94 26.01
C HIS A 292 29.75 33.85 26.95
N PHE A 293 30.10 32.58 26.74
CA PHE A 293 29.71 31.51 27.65
C PHE A 293 30.25 31.69 29.07
N GLU A 294 31.49 32.14 29.24
CA GLU A 294 32.10 32.33 30.56
C GLU A 294 31.51 33.52 31.33
N LYS A 295 31.05 34.58 30.64
CA LYS A 295 30.55 35.81 31.25
C LYS A 295 29.04 35.82 31.46
N GLU A 296 28.29 35.37 30.46
CA GLU A 296 26.84 35.57 30.40
C GLU A 296 26.07 34.36 30.93
N VAL A 297 26.66 33.15 30.96
CA VAL A 297 25.92 31.93 31.31
C VAL A 297 26.09 31.61 32.79
N THR A 298 25.01 31.79 33.55
CA THR A 298 24.94 31.54 34.98
C THR A 298 24.13 30.28 35.25
N LEU A 299 24.82 29.21 35.65
CA LEU A 299 24.16 27.96 36.03
C LEU A 299 23.63 28.07 37.46
N GLY A 300 22.43 27.58 37.73
CA GLY A 300 21.88 27.56 39.09
C GLY A 300 20.41 27.13 39.18
N ASP A 301 19.79 27.45 40.31
CA ASP A 301 18.36 27.20 40.54
C ASP A 301 17.50 27.97 39.53
N PRO A 302 16.66 27.29 38.72
CA PRO A 302 15.76 27.92 37.77
C PRO A 302 14.78 28.94 38.37
N LEU A 303 14.49 28.87 39.67
CA LEU A 303 13.62 29.81 40.38
C LEU A 303 14.31 31.14 40.71
N ASP A 304 15.64 31.20 40.65
CA ASP A 304 16.37 32.44 40.84
C ASP A 304 16.36 33.26 39.54
N LYS A 305 15.88 34.51 39.63
CA LYS A 305 15.78 35.44 38.50
C LYS A 305 17.15 35.90 37.99
N ALA A 306 18.23 35.66 38.71
CA ALA A 306 19.60 35.93 38.25
C ALA A 306 20.21 34.78 37.43
N ILE A 307 19.59 33.59 37.46
CA ILE A 307 20.07 32.39 36.77
C ILE A 307 19.44 32.31 35.39
N ASN A 308 20.24 32.05 34.35
CA ASN A 308 19.76 31.89 32.99
C ASN A 308 20.07 30.52 32.37
N HIS A 309 20.68 29.60 33.12
CA HIS A 309 20.97 28.25 32.65
C HIS A 309 20.56 27.21 33.70
N GLY A 310 19.50 26.46 33.39
CA GLY A 310 18.91 25.44 34.27
C GLY A 310 19.43 24.02 33.99
N PRO A 311 18.92 23.02 34.70
CA PRO A 311 19.22 21.61 34.45
C PRO A 311 18.58 21.10 33.14
N GLN A 312 18.98 19.92 32.71
CA GLN A 312 18.23 19.14 31.72
C GLN A 312 16.95 18.58 32.35
N ALA A 313 15.92 18.35 31.53
CA ALA A 313 14.58 18.03 32.03
C ALA A 313 14.50 16.76 32.89
N ASP A 314 15.33 15.74 32.59
CA ASP A 314 15.39 14.52 33.38
C ASP A 314 16.75 13.80 33.27
N GLU A 315 16.91 12.73 34.05
CA GLU A 315 18.10 11.88 34.04
C GLU A 315 18.37 11.26 32.66
N VAL A 316 17.33 10.92 31.91
CA VAL A 316 17.45 10.30 30.58
C VAL A 316 18.08 11.29 29.60
N GLN A 317 17.60 12.53 29.58
CA GLN A 317 18.15 13.58 28.74
C GLN A 317 19.58 13.93 29.18
N HIS A 318 19.83 14.03 30.48
CA HIS A 318 21.17 14.26 31.04
C HIS A 318 22.19 13.22 30.58
N LYS A 319 21.87 11.93 30.74
CA LYS A 319 22.72 10.81 30.29
C LYS A 319 22.92 10.82 28.77
N THR A 320 21.87 11.14 28.01
CA THR A 320 21.94 11.22 26.55
C THR A 320 22.92 12.31 26.11
N VAL A 321 22.85 13.50 26.72
CA VAL A 321 23.79 14.59 26.43
C VAL A 321 25.22 14.18 26.79
N LEU A 322 25.45 13.58 27.96
CA LEU A 322 26.77 13.07 28.34
C LEU A 322 27.33 12.03 27.36
N GLN A 323 26.49 11.13 26.84
CA GLN A 323 26.90 10.16 25.82
C GLN A 323 27.34 10.84 24.51
N TYR A 324 26.66 11.91 24.09
CA TYR A 324 27.09 12.69 22.93
C TYR A 324 28.40 13.44 23.18
N LEU A 325 28.61 13.96 24.39
CA LEU A 325 29.88 14.60 24.75
C LEU A 325 31.05 13.61 24.63
N GLU A 326 30.89 12.38 25.13
CA GLU A 326 31.88 11.32 24.98
C GLU A 326 32.08 10.90 23.52
N SER A 327 30.99 10.78 22.75
CA SER A 327 31.07 10.50 21.32
C SER A 327 31.81 11.58 20.54
N GLY A 328 31.64 12.87 20.90
CA GLY A 328 32.38 13.98 20.30
C GLY A 328 33.89 13.90 20.57
N LYS A 329 34.28 13.58 21.81
CA LYS A 329 35.68 13.37 22.19
C LYS A 329 36.29 12.17 21.44
N GLN A 330 35.56 11.06 21.34
CA GLN A 330 36.00 9.84 20.66
C GLN A 330 36.13 10.01 19.15
N ALA A 331 35.27 10.83 18.54
CA ALA A 331 35.33 11.14 17.11
C ALA A 331 36.48 12.08 16.72
N GLY A 332 37.28 12.55 17.69
CA GLY A 332 38.40 13.47 17.45
C GLY A 332 38.01 14.95 17.44
N GLY A 333 36.82 15.31 17.93
CA GLY A 333 36.44 16.71 18.14
C GLY A 333 37.29 17.34 19.26
N GLU A 334 37.84 18.52 19.00
CA GLU A 334 38.63 19.29 19.95
C GLU A 334 37.70 19.99 20.95
N LEU A 335 37.79 19.63 22.23
CA LEU A 335 36.99 20.23 23.29
C LEU A 335 37.60 21.56 23.74
N ILE A 336 36.89 22.68 23.51
CA ILE A 336 37.37 24.03 23.85
C ILE A 336 37.01 24.42 25.29
N ILE A 337 35.76 24.16 25.70
CA ILE A 337 35.25 24.37 27.06
C ILE A 337 34.15 23.36 27.40
N GLY A 338 33.89 23.17 28.70
CA GLY A 338 32.83 22.29 29.20
C GLY A 338 33.20 20.81 29.09
N GLY A 339 32.28 20.01 28.56
CA GLY A 339 32.52 18.59 28.29
C GLY A 339 32.14 17.64 29.42
N GLY A 340 31.31 18.08 30.38
CA GLY A 340 30.79 17.24 31.44
C GLY A 340 29.68 17.89 32.29
N ALA A 341 29.27 17.15 33.32
CA ALA A 341 28.41 17.68 34.38
C ALA A 341 29.24 18.52 35.37
N PRO A 342 28.69 19.62 35.90
CA PRO A 342 29.38 20.44 36.90
C PRO A 342 29.55 19.66 38.21
N SER A 343 30.75 19.69 38.80
CA SER A 343 31.09 18.94 40.03
C SER A 343 30.67 19.64 41.32
N ASP A 344 30.26 20.91 41.25
CA ASP A 344 30.00 21.79 42.38
C ASP A 344 28.52 21.77 42.84
N ARG A 345 27.66 20.99 42.20
CA ARG A 345 26.22 20.98 42.45
C ARG A 345 25.57 19.64 42.14
N GLU A 346 24.45 19.38 42.79
CA GLU A 346 23.59 18.22 42.51
C GLU A 346 22.49 18.59 41.51
N GLY A 347 22.00 17.60 40.75
CA GLY A 347 20.97 17.77 39.73
C GLY A 347 21.47 17.52 38.30
N TYR A 348 20.57 17.58 37.34
CA TYR A 348 20.83 17.21 35.94
C TYR A 348 21.46 18.34 35.11
N TYR A 349 22.48 19.01 35.66
CA TYR A 349 23.14 20.12 34.97
C TYR A 349 24.19 19.63 33.96
N ILE A 350 24.35 20.39 32.87
CA ILE A 350 25.39 20.19 31.86
C ILE A 350 26.08 21.54 31.62
N GLN A 351 27.42 21.53 31.63
CA GLN A 351 28.20 22.72 31.31
C GLN A 351 28.03 23.10 29.83
N PRO A 352 27.87 24.39 29.49
CA PRO A 352 27.93 24.86 28.11
C PRO A 352 29.21 24.34 27.44
N THR A 353 29.05 23.64 26.32
CA THR A 353 30.15 22.89 25.71
C THR A 353 30.37 23.30 24.26
N ILE A 354 31.64 23.53 23.90
CA ILE A 354 32.06 23.88 22.54
C ILE A 354 33.03 22.81 22.04
N PHE A 355 32.71 22.21 20.91
CA PHE A 355 33.63 21.40 20.13
C PHE A 355 34.10 22.17 18.88
N LYS A 356 35.37 22.02 18.53
CA LYS A 356 35.99 22.53 17.30
C LYS A 356 36.50 21.34 16.47
N ASN A 357 36.59 21.53 15.15
CA ASN A 357 37.23 20.57 14.23
C ASN A 357 36.61 19.16 14.30
N THR A 358 35.31 19.05 14.56
CA THR A 358 34.63 17.77 14.63
C THR A 358 34.41 17.21 13.21
N PRO A 359 34.74 15.94 12.92
CA PRO A 359 34.46 15.36 11.59
C PRO A 359 32.97 15.46 11.21
N GLU A 360 32.66 15.79 9.95
CA GLU A 360 31.27 16.03 9.51
C GLU A 360 30.37 14.78 9.64
N ASP A 361 30.94 13.59 9.52
CA ASP A 361 30.23 12.30 9.65
C ASP A 361 30.15 11.80 11.10
N ALA A 362 30.72 12.55 12.06
CA ALA A 362 30.61 12.21 13.47
C ALA A 362 29.15 12.26 13.93
N LYS A 363 28.78 11.34 14.82
CA LYS A 363 27.43 11.25 15.40
C LYS A 363 26.95 12.59 15.97
N ILE A 364 27.82 13.33 16.66
CA ILE A 364 27.52 14.64 17.27
C ILE A 364 27.23 15.73 16.22
N MET A 365 27.66 15.56 14.96
CA MET A 365 27.35 16.45 13.83
C MET A 365 26.04 16.06 13.13
N LYS A 366 25.69 14.77 13.09
CA LYS A 366 24.49 14.27 12.38
C LYS A 366 23.23 14.23 13.24
N GLU A 367 23.35 13.83 14.50
CA GLU A 367 22.22 13.58 15.39
C GLU A 367 21.92 14.77 16.32
N GLU A 368 20.63 14.96 16.64
CA GLU A 368 20.18 15.97 17.58
C GLU A 368 20.61 15.60 19.02
N ILE A 369 21.28 16.53 19.69
CA ILE A 369 21.77 16.36 21.07
C ILE A 369 20.71 16.86 22.07
N PHE A 370 20.04 17.96 21.71
CA PHE A 370 19.02 18.62 22.53
C PHE A 370 19.52 19.03 23.93
N GLY A 371 20.73 19.59 23.97
CA GLY A 371 21.41 20.09 25.16
C GLY A 371 22.40 21.20 24.78
N PRO A 372 23.11 21.80 25.75
CA PRO A 372 23.88 23.03 25.54
C PRO A 372 25.26 22.74 24.92
N VAL A 373 25.26 22.13 23.74
CA VAL A 373 26.44 21.63 23.04
C VAL A 373 26.44 22.16 21.61
N VAL A 374 27.49 22.89 21.24
CA VAL A 374 27.69 23.44 19.89
C VAL A 374 28.96 22.88 19.26
N ASN A 375 28.88 22.54 17.97
CA ASN A 375 30.05 22.23 17.15
C ASN A 375 30.35 23.42 16.25
N ILE A 376 31.59 23.93 16.31
CA ILE A 376 32.06 25.06 15.50
C ILE A 376 33.13 24.55 14.54
N ASN A 377 32.77 24.44 13.26
CA ASN A 377 33.66 24.01 12.19
C ASN A 377 34.02 25.17 11.27
N VAL A 378 35.12 25.00 10.53
CA VAL A 378 35.67 26.04 9.63
C VAL A 378 35.40 25.67 8.18
N PHE A 379 35.18 26.68 7.33
CA PHE A 379 35.03 26.51 5.88
C PHE A 379 35.84 27.55 5.10
N LYS A 380 36.10 27.29 3.82
CA LYS A 380 36.85 28.20 2.93
C LYS A 380 36.01 28.77 1.79
N SER A 381 35.11 27.98 1.22
CA SER A 381 34.30 28.39 0.06
C SER A 381 32.80 28.35 0.36
N GLU A 382 32.03 29.16 -0.38
CA GLU A 382 30.56 29.21 -0.27
C GLU A 382 29.92 27.85 -0.61
N ASP A 383 30.38 27.18 -1.68
CA ASP A 383 29.79 25.93 -2.14
C ASP A 383 30.05 24.78 -1.16
N GLU A 384 31.26 24.71 -0.59
CA GLU A 384 31.63 23.74 0.43
C GLU A 384 30.75 23.87 1.68
N VAL A 385 30.58 25.08 2.20
CA VAL A 385 29.81 25.28 3.43
C VAL A 385 28.32 25.05 3.23
N LEU A 386 27.79 25.37 2.04
CA LEU A 386 26.40 25.08 1.71
C LEU A 386 26.16 23.56 1.69
N ALA A 387 27.05 22.80 1.05
CA ALA A 387 26.98 21.33 1.05
C ALA A 387 27.08 20.76 2.48
N LYS A 388 28.02 21.22 3.30
CA LYS A 388 28.17 20.81 4.71
C LYS A 388 26.94 21.14 5.55
N ALA A 389 26.39 22.35 5.42
CA ALA A 389 25.21 22.79 6.13
C ALA A 389 23.99 21.89 5.82
N ASN A 390 23.82 21.52 4.55
CA ASN A 390 22.73 20.66 4.08
C ASN A 390 22.95 19.16 4.32
N ASN A 391 24.18 18.73 4.65
CA ASN A 391 24.55 17.33 4.88
C ASN A 391 24.02 16.79 6.24
N THR A 392 22.69 16.77 6.37
CA THR A 392 21.93 16.27 7.51
C THR A 392 20.54 15.84 7.04
N GLU A 393 19.96 14.85 7.75
CA GLU A 393 18.57 14.41 7.54
C GLU A 393 17.54 15.42 8.08
N PHE A 394 17.98 16.41 8.87
CA PHE A 394 17.13 17.44 9.44
C PHE A 394 17.06 18.68 8.56
N GLY A 395 15.97 19.45 8.68
CA GLY A 395 15.75 20.65 7.88
C GLY A 395 14.81 21.64 8.56
N LEU A 396 14.98 21.89 9.86
CA LEU A 396 14.06 22.76 10.61
C LEU A 396 14.40 24.25 10.46
N TYR A 397 15.56 24.66 10.97
CA TYR A 397 16.03 26.04 10.96
C TYR A 397 17.45 26.11 10.42
N ALA A 398 17.80 27.18 9.71
CA ALA A 398 19.17 27.50 9.34
C ALA A 398 19.41 29.02 9.45
N ALA A 399 20.66 29.44 9.58
CA ALA A 399 21.00 30.86 9.58
C ALA A 399 22.24 31.15 8.74
N VAL A 400 22.30 32.36 8.17
CA VAL A 400 23.46 32.88 7.47
C VAL A 400 23.72 34.33 7.91
N TYR A 401 24.97 34.63 8.24
CA TYR A 401 25.45 35.97 8.59
C TYR A 401 26.42 36.46 7.52
N THR A 402 26.05 37.54 6.84
CA THR A 402 26.84 38.20 5.78
C THR A 402 26.25 39.57 5.46
N LYS A 403 27.08 40.50 4.97
CA LYS A 403 26.64 41.81 4.46
C LYS A 403 26.40 41.79 2.95
N ASP A 404 26.93 40.79 2.23
CA ASP A 404 26.62 40.56 0.82
C ASP A 404 25.18 40.06 0.63
N ILE A 405 24.32 40.93 0.08
CA ILE A 405 22.93 40.62 -0.21
C ILE A 405 22.76 39.49 -1.24
N ASN A 406 23.67 39.39 -2.22
CA ASN A 406 23.58 38.34 -3.23
C ASN A 406 23.86 36.98 -2.59
N ARG A 407 24.87 36.92 -1.70
CA ARG A 407 25.16 35.73 -0.90
C ARG A 407 24.00 35.39 0.02
N ALA A 408 23.46 36.37 0.73
CA ALA A 408 22.31 36.16 1.61
C ALA A 408 21.13 35.51 0.86
N ILE A 409 20.80 35.99 -0.34
CA ILE A 409 19.73 35.42 -1.18
C ILE A 409 20.10 34.01 -1.68
N ARG A 410 21.35 33.78 -2.11
CA ARG A 410 21.83 32.44 -2.52
C ARG A 410 21.69 31.44 -1.39
N PHE A 411 22.11 31.79 -0.17
CA PHE A 411 22.01 30.93 1.01
C PHE A 411 20.56 30.75 1.46
N ALA A 412 19.74 31.81 1.45
CA ALA A 412 18.32 31.69 1.76
C ALA A 412 17.58 30.73 0.81
N LYS A 413 18.01 30.64 -0.45
CA LYS A 413 17.47 29.68 -1.43
C LYS A 413 18.11 28.29 -1.32
N GLY A 414 19.40 28.23 -1.02
CA GLY A 414 20.20 27.00 -1.07
C GLY A 414 20.14 26.15 0.20
N LEU A 415 19.88 26.75 1.37
CA LEU A 415 19.78 26.02 2.63
C LEU A 415 18.48 25.21 2.68
N GLU A 416 18.59 23.91 2.91
CA GLU A 416 17.46 22.97 2.93
C GLU A 416 16.77 22.95 4.30
N ALA A 417 16.24 24.10 4.72
CA ALA A 417 15.52 24.27 5.97
C ALA A 417 14.19 25.00 5.76
N GLY A 418 13.18 24.68 6.58
CA GLY A 418 11.88 25.34 6.48
C GLY A 418 11.86 26.78 7.00
N THR A 419 12.84 27.18 7.81
CA THR A 419 13.07 28.58 8.18
C THR A 419 14.55 28.93 8.00
N VAL A 420 14.84 30.04 7.31
CA VAL A 420 16.20 30.55 7.15
C VAL A 420 16.30 31.98 7.66
N GLY A 421 17.13 32.20 8.69
CA GLY A 421 17.47 33.51 9.21
C GLY A 421 18.63 34.15 8.46
N VAL A 422 18.49 35.42 8.06
CA VAL A 422 19.58 36.21 7.45
C VAL A 422 19.97 37.30 8.42
N ASN A 423 21.21 37.27 8.92
CA ASN A 423 21.72 38.16 9.96
C ASN A 423 20.88 38.16 11.26
N CYS A 424 20.23 37.04 11.53
CA CYS A 424 19.52 36.70 12.75
C CYS A 424 19.41 35.18 12.86
N THR A 425 19.10 34.66 14.04
CA THR A 425 18.90 33.22 14.24
C THR A 425 17.91 32.88 15.35
N SER A 426 17.69 31.58 15.56
CA SER A 426 16.91 31.02 16.66
C SER A 426 17.26 31.67 18.01
N PRO A 427 16.27 31.93 18.89
CA PRO A 427 14.87 31.54 18.79
C PRO A 427 13.98 32.51 17.98
N ILE A 428 14.58 33.45 17.24
CA ILE A 428 13.83 34.45 16.46
C ILE A 428 13.14 33.76 15.28
N THR A 429 11.83 33.99 15.14
CA THR A 429 11.02 33.52 14.00
C THR A 429 10.14 34.66 13.49
N GLY A 430 9.77 34.60 12.21
CA GLY A 430 8.80 35.55 11.65
C GLY A 430 7.39 35.22 12.14
N GLU A 431 6.81 36.09 12.97
CA GLU A 431 5.49 35.84 13.56
C GLU A 431 4.34 35.69 12.54
N ALA A 432 4.49 36.32 11.38
CA ALA A 432 3.57 36.27 10.25
C ALA A 432 4.00 35.26 9.16
N MET A 433 4.96 34.38 9.48
CA MET A 433 5.50 33.39 8.55
C MET A 433 5.23 31.98 9.07
N PRO A 434 5.06 31.00 8.17
CA PRO A 434 4.94 29.60 8.58
C PRO A 434 6.27 29.11 9.18
N PHE A 435 6.17 28.37 10.26
CA PHE A 435 7.24 27.63 10.88
C PHE A 435 7.04 26.14 10.60
N GLY A 436 8.11 25.42 10.27
CA GLY A 436 8.08 23.96 10.20
C GLY A 436 9.26 23.35 9.46
N GLY A 437 9.35 22.03 9.50
CA GLY A 437 10.52 21.29 8.99
C GLY A 437 10.49 20.92 7.50
N TYR A 438 11.67 20.71 6.94
CA TYR A 438 11.96 19.93 5.73
C TYR A 438 12.48 18.53 6.14
N LYS A 439 12.53 17.59 5.19
CA LYS A 439 13.13 16.26 5.38
C LYS A 439 12.53 15.54 6.60
N SER A 440 13.37 14.98 7.47
CA SER A 440 12.96 14.30 8.69
C SER A 440 12.55 15.23 9.84
N SER A 441 12.61 16.55 9.67
CA SER A 441 12.15 17.52 10.68
C SER A 441 10.63 17.69 10.72
N GLY A 442 9.88 17.01 9.85
CA GLY A 442 8.43 16.87 9.97
C GLY A 442 7.64 17.29 8.74
N SER A 443 6.32 17.44 8.91
CA SER A 443 5.32 17.68 7.87
C SER A 443 4.22 18.63 8.36
N GLY A 444 3.77 19.52 7.47
CA GLY A 444 2.85 20.61 7.83
C GLY A 444 3.59 21.89 8.21
N ARG A 445 2.84 22.94 8.55
CA ARG A 445 3.38 24.23 9.00
C ARG A 445 2.55 24.79 10.14
N GLU A 446 3.20 25.25 11.20
CA GLU A 446 2.61 25.99 12.32
C GLU A 446 2.97 27.49 12.23
N GLY A 447 2.47 28.33 13.14
CA GLY A 447 2.85 29.75 13.20
C GLY A 447 1.84 30.68 12.54
N GLU A 448 2.03 31.00 11.25
CA GLU A 448 1.15 31.92 10.52
C GLU A 448 -0.29 31.40 10.50
N PRO A 449 -1.29 32.27 10.73
CA PRO A 449 -2.66 31.83 10.87
C PRO A 449 -3.19 30.99 9.71
N GLN A 450 -3.09 31.43 8.45
CA GLN A 450 -3.64 30.68 7.34
C GLN A 450 -3.03 29.27 7.21
N TYR A 451 -1.71 29.14 7.24
CA TYR A 451 -1.04 27.83 7.15
C TYR A 451 -1.43 26.90 8.30
N SER A 452 -1.53 27.43 9.51
CA SER A 452 -1.89 26.62 10.69
C SER A 452 -3.37 26.23 10.70
N LEU A 453 -4.26 27.12 10.27
CA LEU A 453 -5.69 26.84 10.15
C LEU A 453 -5.96 25.74 9.12
N ASP A 454 -5.21 25.76 8.02
CA ASP A 454 -5.30 24.79 6.93
C ASP A 454 -5.04 23.36 7.39
N ASN A 455 -4.16 23.16 8.38
CA ASN A 455 -3.92 21.85 8.98
C ASN A 455 -5.18 21.26 9.65
N PHE A 456 -6.14 22.10 10.05
CA PHE A 456 -7.32 21.67 10.80
C PHE A 456 -8.62 21.81 10.03
N LEU A 457 -8.54 21.93 8.70
CA LEU A 457 -9.66 22.08 7.79
C LEU A 457 -9.65 20.98 6.71
N GLU A 458 -10.84 20.48 6.40
CA GLU A 458 -11.12 19.62 5.26
C GLU A 458 -11.79 20.43 4.14
N THR A 459 -11.36 20.19 2.90
CA THR A 459 -11.90 20.87 1.72
C THR A 459 -13.00 20.02 1.09
N LYS A 460 -14.23 20.55 1.07
CA LYS A 460 -15.39 19.93 0.44
C LYS A 460 -15.81 20.67 -0.82
N THR A 461 -15.76 20.00 -1.95
CA THR A 461 -16.24 20.57 -3.22
C THR A 461 -17.76 20.40 -3.34
N ARG A 462 -18.48 21.51 -3.52
CA ARG A 462 -19.88 21.47 -3.95
C ARG A 462 -19.91 21.38 -5.48
N GLY A 463 -20.55 20.33 -5.98
CA GLY A 463 -20.69 20.09 -7.40
C GLY A 463 -21.42 21.22 -8.16
N PRO A 464 -21.33 21.21 -9.49
CA PRO A 464 -21.85 22.25 -10.36
C PRO A 464 -23.33 22.59 -10.09
N SER A 465 -23.63 23.83 -9.72
CA SER A 465 -24.99 24.37 -9.72
C SER A 465 -25.19 25.20 -10.99
N ARG A 466 -26.17 24.85 -11.83
CA ARG A 466 -26.57 25.71 -12.96
C ARG A 466 -27.05 27.04 -12.41
N SER A 467 -26.37 28.13 -12.75
CA SER A 467 -26.86 29.48 -12.51
C SER A 467 -28.02 29.74 -13.48
N ILE A 468 -29.25 29.49 -13.03
CA ILE A 468 -30.44 29.90 -13.77
C ILE A 468 -30.58 31.41 -13.53
N PRO A 469 -30.46 32.29 -14.56
CA PRO A 469 -30.89 33.66 -14.40
C PRO A 469 -32.42 33.64 -14.34
N ARG A 470 -33.00 33.86 -13.16
CA ARG A 470 -34.40 34.27 -13.06
C ARG A 470 -34.51 35.67 -13.66
N GLN A 471 -34.81 35.76 -14.95
CA GLN A 471 -35.40 36.97 -15.50
C GLN A 471 -36.92 36.90 -15.31
N THR A 472 -37.38 37.67 -14.33
CA THR A 472 -38.74 38.19 -14.26
C THR A 472 -38.94 39.21 -15.40
N GLY A 473 -39.93 39.02 -16.27
CA GLY A 473 -40.36 40.07 -17.20
C GLY A 473 -41.30 39.59 -18.32
N PRO A 474 -42.32 40.37 -18.70
CA PRO A 474 -43.53 39.88 -19.39
C PRO A 474 -43.46 39.93 -20.93
N THR A 475 -44.33 39.12 -21.55
CA THR A 475 -45.00 39.31 -22.86
C THR A 475 -44.18 39.84 -24.06
N LEU A 476 -43.93 38.91 -25.00
CA LEU A 476 -44.09 39.03 -26.46
C LEU A 476 -44.17 40.44 -27.06
N SER A 477 -43.18 40.78 -27.91
CA SER A 477 -43.47 41.20 -29.29
C SER A 477 -42.27 40.95 -30.20
N SER A 478 -42.60 40.66 -31.45
CA SER A 478 -41.76 40.17 -32.54
C SER A 478 -40.99 41.29 -33.26
N ASP A 479 -40.03 40.84 -34.06
CA ASP A 479 -39.48 41.49 -35.26
C ASP A 479 -38.27 42.42 -35.08
N LEU A 480 -37.08 41.93 -35.40
CA LEU A 480 -36.42 42.24 -36.67
C LEU A 480 -35.17 41.35 -36.90
N MET A 481 -35.00 40.95 -38.15
CA MET A 481 -33.99 40.00 -38.65
C MET A 481 -32.53 40.43 -38.47
N GLY A 482 -31.64 39.43 -38.30
CA GLY A 482 -30.28 39.50 -38.82
C GLY A 482 -29.26 38.55 -38.20
N HIS A 483 -29.15 37.33 -38.75
CA HIS A 483 -27.99 36.41 -38.78
C HIS A 483 -28.03 35.08 -37.98
N PHE A 484 -27.66 34.02 -38.71
CA PHE A 484 -27.32 32.63 -38.36
C PHE A 484 -28.42 31.59 -38.14
N VAL A 485 -28.67 30.75 -39.18
CA VAL A 485 -28.95 29.30 -39.02
C VAL A 485 -28.58 28.52 -40.31
N PRO A 486 -27.77 27.45 -40.26
CA PRO A 486 -27.88 26.32 -41.18
C PRO A 486 -28.64 25.16 -40.51
N GLY A 487 -29.68 24.65 -41.21
CA GLY A 487 -30.70 23.72 -40.72
C GLY A 487 -30.38 22.20 -40.75
N PRO A 488 -31.43 21.35 -40.62
CA PRO A 488 -31.40 19.99 -40.05
C PRO A 488 -31.23 18.82 -41.05
N CYS A 489 -31.01 17.60 -40.56
CA CYS A 489 -30.78 16.40 -41.40
C CYS A 489 -32.03 15.93 -42.17
N ARG A 490 -31.80 15.33 -43.35
CA ARG A 490 -32.80 14.98 -44.36
C ARG A 490 -33.86 13.95 -43.94
N TYR A 491 -33.66 13.20 -42.86
CA TYR A 491 -34.57 12.14 -42.41
C TYR A 491 -35.78 12.71 -41.65
N CYS A 492 -35.54 13.59 -40.68
CA CYS A 492 -36.60 14.22 -39.88
C CYS A 492 -37.49 15.17 -40.70
N ALA A 493 -36.95 15.74 -41.78
CA ALA A 493 -37.70 16.57 -42.71
C ALA A 493 -38.76 15.78 -43.53
N ARG A 494 -38.63 14.46 -43.67
CA ARG A 494 -39.60 13.62 -44.41
C ARG A 494 -40.72 13.06 -43.55
N THR A 495 -40.52 12.92 -42.25
CA THR A 495 -41.45 12.21 -41.35
C THR A 495 -42.24 13.13 -40.42
N GLY A 496 -41.97 14.44 -40.44
CA GLY A 496 -42.68 15.42 -39.62
C GLY A 496 -42.39 15.32 -38.12
N ALA A 497 -41.36 14.57 -37.71
CA ALA A 497 -40.98 14.39 -36.31
C ALA A 497 -39.92 15.41 -35.86
N SER A 498 -40.01 15.87 -34.60
CA SER A 498 -39.04 16.76 -33.97
C SER A 498 -37.72 16.03 -33.68
N CYS A 499 -36.60 16.58 -34.14
CA CYS A 499 -35.27 15.99 -33.99
C CYS A 499 -34.63 16.33 -32.63
N THR A 500 -34.24 15.32 -31.85
CA THR A 500 -33.56 15.44 -30.54
C THR A 500 -32.15 14.83 -30.55
N ILE A 501 -31.37 15.02 -31.61
CA ILE A 501 -29.94 14.67 -31.60
C ILE A 501 -29.12 15.90 -32.00
N ALA A 502 -28.67 16.62 -30.98
CA ALA A 502 -27.48 17.45 -31.05
C ALA A 502 -26.62 17.14 -29.82
N THR A 503 -25.98 15.97 -29.81
CA THR A 503 -24.80 15.75 -28.98
C THR A 503 -23.65 16.52 -29.63
N PRO A 504 -23.08 17.57 -29.01
CA PRO A 504 -21.78 18.04 -29.46
C PRO A 504 -20.78 16.90 -29.22
N ARG A 505 -19.99 16.57 -30.24
CA ARG A 505 -18.84 15.65 -30.13
C ARG A 505 -18.05 16.01 -28.88
N ARG A 506 -18.04 15.14 -27.86
CA ARG A 506 -17.13 15.28 -26.73
C ARG A 506 -15.70 15.25 -27.28
N LYS A 507 -14.93 16.30 -27.05
CA LYS A 507 -13.46 16.18 -27.07
C LYS A 507 -13.09 15.17 -25.97
N ARG A 508 -12.31 14.15 -26.33
CA ARG A 508 -11.72 13.19 -25.38
C ARG A 508 -11.02 13.98 -24.26
N PRO A 509 -11.16 13.62 -22.97
CA PRO A 509 -10.37 14.23 -21.91
C PRO A 509 -8.89 13.93 -22.19
N TYR A 510 -8.03 14.93 -22.04
CA TYR A 510 -6.59 14.74 -22.00
C TYR A 510 -6.24 13.74 -20.89
N TYR A 511 -5.46 12.72 -21.22
CA TYR A 511 -4.86 11.83 -20.25
C TYR A 511 -3.89 12.66 -19.38
N HIS A 512 -4.06 12.63 -18.06
CA HIS A 512 -2.98 13.01 -17.16
C HIS A 512 -1.98 11.86 -17.17
N VAL A 513 -0.95 12.00 -18.00
CA VAL A 513 0.27 11.19 -17.94
C VAL A 513 0.99 11.61 -16.67
N THR A 514 1.44 10.67 -15.84
CA THR A 514 2.25 11.01 -14.66
C THR A 514 3.58 11.64 -15.11
N GLU A 515 4.21 12.46 -14.27
CA GLU A 515 5.50 13.08 -14.63
C GLU A 515 6.53 11.99 -15.01
N GLU A 516 6.50 10.84 -14.35
CA GLU A 516 7.37 9.69 -14.64
C GLU A 516 7.12 9.08 -16.02
N GLU A 517 5.86 8.91 -16.42
CA GLU A 517 5.48 8.41 -17.75
C GLU A 517 5.81 9.44 -18.85
N TYR A 518 5.70 10.74 -18.53
CA TYR A 518 6.09 11.82 -19.44
C TYR A 518 7.61 11.80 -19.67
N GLN A 519 8.41 11.71 -18.61
CA GLN A 519 9.87 11.65 -18.69
C GLN A 519 10.36 10.38 -19.43
N CYS A 520 9.73 9.22 -19.18
CA CYS A 520 10.04 7.98 -19.91
C CYS A 520 9.69 8.10 -21.40
N SER A 521 8.52 8.66 -21.72
CA SER A 521 8.10 8.88 -23.11
C SER A 521 9.01 9.87 -23.82
N MET A 522 9.46 10.93 -23.13
CA MET A 522 10.40 11.91 -23.65
C MET A 522 11.78 11.29 -23.91
N ARG A 523 12.33 10.46 -23.00
CA ARG A 523 13.60 9.74 -23.22
C ARG A 523 13.56 8.80 -24.42
N ILE A 524 12.43 8.12 -24.64
CA ILE A 524 12.22 7.28 -25.83
C ILE A 524 12.22 8.14 -27.09
N LEU A 525 11.52 9.28 -27.08
CA LEU A 525 11.49 10.19 -28.22
C LEU A 525 12.87 10.84 -28.48
N GLU A 526 13.62 11.18 -27.45
CA GLU A 526 14.99 11.71 -27.55
C GLU A 526 15.95 10.68 -28.16
N HIS A 527 15.73 9.39 -27.88
CA HIS A 527 16.49 8.30 -28.48
C HIS A 527 16.25 8.16 -30.00
N PHE A 528 15.01 8.36 -30.46
CA PHE A 528 14.67 8.26 -31.89
C PHE A 528 14.89 9.57 -32.67
N PHE A 529 14.92 10.72 -31.99
CA PHE A 529 15.10 12.05 -32.59
C PHE A 529 16.23 12.84 -31.90
N PRO A 530 17.47 12.31 -31.86
CA PRO A 530 18.57 12.98 -31.19
C PRO A 530 18.83 14.37 -31.79
N GLY A 531 19.03 15.36 -30.93
CA GLY A 531 19.33 16.75 -31.32
C GLY A 531 18.13 17.59 -31.82
N HIS A 532 16.90 17.07 -31.75
CA HIS A 532 15.69 17.84 -32.07
C HIS A 532 15.00 18.34 -30.80
N GLU A 533 14.62 19.61 -30.75
CA GLU A 533 13.83 20.17 -29.64
C GLU A 533 12.41 19.56 -29.68
N LEU A 534 12.04 18.75 -28.69
CA LEU A 534 10.79 18.00 -28.66
C LEU A 534 9.66 18.82 -28.03
N ASN A 535 9.10 19.76 -28.79
CA ASN A 535 7.89 20.49 -28.45
C ASN A 535 6.74 20.11 -29.40
N LEU A 536 5.52 20.53 -29.06
CA LEU A 536 4.31 20.08 -29.77
C LEU A 536 4.29 20.53 -31.25
N GLN A 537 5.06 21.58 -31.58
CA GLN A 537 5.13 22.16 -32.92
C GLN A 537 6.20 21.47 -33.78
N SER A 538 7.34 21.09 -33.19
CA SER A 538 8.36 20.27 -33.84
C SER A 538 7.90 18.82 -34.03
N LEU A 539 7.23 18.20 -33.04
CA LEU A 539 6.65 16.86 -33.18
C LEU A 539 5.60 16.78 -34.29
N ARG A 540 4.77 17.82 -34.46
CA ARG A 540 3.83 17.91 -35.60
C ARG A 540 4.54 18.06 -36.93
N SER A 541 5.66 18.77 -36.96
CA SER A 541 6.47 18.96 -38.17
C SER A 541 7.21 17.67 -38.56
N ILE A 542 7.75 16.94 -37.57
CA ILE A 542 8.37 15.62 -37.74
C ILE A 542 7.32 14.60 -38.20
N ALA A 543 6.16 14.52 -37.55
CA ALA A 543 5.08 13.63 -37.94
C ALA A 543 4.57 13.94 -39.36
N LYS A 544 4.51 15.23 -39.75
CA LYS A 544 4.15 15.64 -41.11
C LYS A 544 5.24 15.24 -42.12
N ALA A 545 6.52 15.46 -41.81
CA ALA A 545 7.64 15.05 -42.66
C ALA A 545 7.73 13.52 -42.84
N ILE A 546 7.41 12.74 -41.79
CA ILE A 546 7.33 11.27 -41.86
C ILE A 546 6.16 10.85 -42.75
N LYS A 547 4.99 11.49 -42.60
CA LYS A 547 3.79 11.18 -43.36
C LYS A 547 3.89 11.58 -44.84
N ASP A 548 4.59 12.67 -45.13
CA ASP A 548 4.87 13.16 -46.48
C ASP A 548 6.10 12.48 -47.11
N GLY A 549 6.76 11.56 -46.39
CA GLY A 549 7.91 10.79 -46.87
C GLY A 549 9.21 11.61 -47.03
N SER A 550 9.25 12.84 -46.53
CA SER A 550 10.38 13.77 -46.66
C SER A 550 11.32 13.76 -45.44
N PHE A 551 11.11 12.87 -44.48
CA PHE A 551 11.95 12.75 -43.30
C PHE A 551 13.19 11.90 -43.58
N SER A 552 14.35 12.55 -43.61
CA SER A 552 15.67 11.94 -43.79
C SER A 552 16.45 12.04 -42.48
N ALA A 553 16.37 11.00 -41.64
CA ALA A 553 17.31 10.83 -40.53
C ALA A 553 18.60 10.15 -41.06
N PRO A 554 19.80 10.53 -40.59
CA PRO A 554 21.00 9.77 -40.90
C PRO A 554 20.84 8.33 -40.39
N PRO A 555 21.33 7.32 -41.13
CA PRO A 555 21.23 5.94 -40.71
C PRO A 555 22.01 5.75 -39.41
N VAL A 556 21.33 5.28 -38.37
CA VAL A 556 21.98 4.84 -37.13
C VAL A 556 22.82 3.62 -37.50
N LEU A 557 24.14 3.74 -37.30
CA LEU A 557 25.11 2.66 -37.48
C LEU A 557 24.65 1.42 -36.71
N GLN A 558 24.60 0.28 -37.42
CA GLN A 558 24.49 -1.05 -36.84
C GLN A 558 25.60 -1.23 -35.80
N THR A 559 25.23 -1.39 -34.54
CA THR A 559 26.14 -1.87 -33.49
C THR A 559 26.22 -3.39 -33.56
N ASP A 560 26.84 -3.91 -34.62
CA ASP A 560 27.48 -5.23 -34.61
C ASP A 560 28.90 -5.03 -34.08
N GLY A 561 29.18 -5.45 -32.84
CA GLY A 561 30.53 -5.47 -32.29
C GLY A 561 30.66 -4.98 -30.84
N LEU A 562 30.04 -5.68 -29.89
CA LEU A 562 30.33 -5.53 -28.45
C LEU A 562 30.88 -6.83 -27.82
N PHE A 563 31.43 -7.73 -28.65
CA PHE A 563 32.26 -8.84 -28.20
C PHE A 563 33.45 -8.98 -29.15
N ASN A 564 34.57 -8.34 -28.82
CA ASN A 564 35.91 -8.85 -29.10
C ASN A 564 36.94 -8.01 -28.33
N HIS A 565 37.45 -8.59 -27.25
CA HIS A 565 38.72 -8.22 -26.64
C HIS A 565 39.84 -8.74 -27.54
N ASP A 566 40.74 -7.86 -27.97
CA ASP A 566 42.20 -8.08 -28.04
C ASP A 566 42.87 -6.96 -28.87
N HIS A 567 43.47 -5.98 -28.19
CA HIS A 567 44.87 -5.56 -28.35
C HIS A 567 45.12 -4.20 -27.69
N PHE A 568 46.16 -4.19 -26.86
CA PHE A 568 46.60 -3.15 -25.94
C PHE A 568 47.32 -1.96 -26.61
N SER A 569 47.38 -0.87 -25.83
CA SER A 569 48.58 -0.06 -25.45
C SER A 569 48.70 1.38 -26.01
N PRO A 570 49.42 2.29 -25.30
CA PRO A 570 48.86 3.12 -24.22
C PRO A 570 49.22 4.62 -24.38
N GLU A 571 48.40 5.55 -23.87
CA GLU A 571 48.85 6.84 -23.30
C GLU A 571 47.64 7.65 -22.79
N ASP A 572 47.78 8.16 -21.56
CA ASP A 572 47.07 9.26 -20.91
C ASP A 572 45.56 9.15 -20.56
N GLY A 573 45.26 9.18 -19.26
CA GLY A 573 44.01 9.75 -18.71
C GLY A 573 43.30 8.97 -17.60
N GLU A 574 43.72 9.20 -16.36
CA GLU A 574 42.97 9.16 -15.08
C GLU A 574 41.89 8.07 -14.84
N SER A 575 42.20 7.22 -13.85
CA SER A 575 41.33 6.24 -13.20
C SER A 575 40.16 6.87 -12.45
N VAL A 576 38.94 6.56 -12.88
CA VAL A 576 37.74 6.56 -12.04
C VAL A 576 37.60 5.14 -11.50
N ASP A 577 37.62 5.01 -10.18
CA ASP A 577 37.34 3.81 -9.43
C ASP A 577 35.82 3.55 -9.52
N ASP A 578 35.43 2.51 -10.25
CA ASP A 578 34.06 2.03 -10.35
C ASP A 578 33.65 1.40 -9.01
N GLY A 579 32.90 2.17 -8.22
CA GLY A 579 32.30 1.73 -6.96
C GLY A 579 30.80 2.02 -6.93
N GLU A 580 30.04 0.93 -7.02
CA GLU A 580 28.63 0.74 -6.63
C GLU A 580 27.55 1.16 -7.64
N GLU A 581 27.22 0.18 -8.49
CA GLU A 581 25.89 -0.05 -9.05
C GLU A 581 24.81 0.22 -7.99
N GLN A 582 23.96 1.23 -8.21
CA GLN A 582 22.80 1.47 -7.36
C GLN A 582 21.87 0.25 -7.41
N ASP A 583 21.80 -0.41 -6.27
CA ASP A 583 21.17 -1.68 -6.03
C ASP A 583 19.67 -1.65 -6.37
N VAL A 584 19.29 -2.35 -7.44
CA VAL A 584 17.89 -2.78 -7.72
C VAL A 584 17.46 -3.88 -6.72
N SER A 585 18.27 -4.15 -5.70
CA SER A 585 18.08 -5.11 -4.62
C SER A 585 17.06 -4.66 -3.54
N GLU A 586 16.80 -3.36 -3.36
CA GLU A 586 15.96 -2.89 -2.23
C GLU A 586 14.43 -3.05 -2.42
N LEU A 587 13.97 -3.58 -3.56
CA LEU A 587 12.54 -3.89 -3.82
C LEU A 587 12.16 -5.36 -3.62
N HIS A 588 13.10 -6.18 -3.14
CA HIS A 588 12.84 -7.57 -2.76
C HIS A 588 13.06 -7.73 -1.26
N GLU A 589 12.33 -8.66 -0.64
CA GLU A 589 12.47 -9.07 0.78
C GLU A 589 11.65 -8.33 1.83
N PRO A 590 10.30 -8.29 1.72
CA PRO A 590 9.69 -9.11 2.77
C PRO A 590 8.52 -10.02 2.35
N LEU A 591 7.86 -9.81 1.20
CA LEU A 591 6.54 -10.41 0.94
C LEU A 591 6.39 -11.15 -0.41
N GLY A 592 7.47 -11.23 -1.19
CA GLY A 592 7.53 -11.86 -2.51
C GLY A 592 8.87 -11.62 -3.21
N CYS A 593 9.12 -12.34 -4.30
CA CYS A 593 10.30 -12.14 -5.15
C CYS A 593 9.89 -11.67 -6.55
N MET A 594 10.63 -10.73 -7.15
CA MET A 594 10.50 -10.47 -8.59
C MET A 594 11.21 -11.58 -9.38
N MET A 595 10.51 -12.18 -10.33
CA MET A 595 11.04 -13.21 -11.21
C MET A 595 11.02 -12.71 -12.65
N LYS A 596 12.11 -12.95 -13.38
CA LYS A 596 12.28 -12.48 -14.76
C LYS A 596 11.70 -13.53 -15.71
N ASP A 597 10.72 -13.14 -16.53
CA ASP A 597 10.08 -14.08 -17.46
C ASP A 597 10.93 -14.39 -18.69
N SER A 598 10.49 -15.34 -19.51
CA SER A 598 11.16 -15.75 -20.76
C SER A 598 11.28 -14.65 -21.82
N ARG A 599 10.76 -13.45 -21.55
CA ARG A 599 10.91 -12.24 -22.37
C ARG A 599 11.74 -11.15 -21.67
N GLY A 600 12.40 -11.49 -20.56
CA GLY A 600 13.29 -10.59 -19.84
C GLY A 600 12.60 -9.57 -18.92
N ARG A 601 11.29 -9.72 -18.62
CA ARG A 601 10.53 -8.77 -17.78
C ARG A 601 10.35 -9.27 -16.35
N PHE A 602 10.56 -8.38 -15.38
CA PHE A 602 10.43 -8.69 -13.95
C PHE A 602 8.96 -8.75 -13.50
N ARG A 603 8.59 -9.75 -12.70
CA ARG A 603 7.24 -9.98 -12.17
C ARG A 603 7.26 -10.27 -10.68
N TYR A 604 6.43 -9.57 -9.91
CA TYR A 604 6.29 -9.83 -8.48
C TYR A 604 5.50 -11.12 -8.20
N VAL A 605 6.12 -12.05 -7.48
CA VAL A 605 5.54 -13.32 -7.01
C VAL A 605 5.53 -13.35 -5.48
N GLY A 606 4.34 -13.23 -4.90
CA GLY A 606 4.12 -13.25 -3.45
C GLY A 606 4.32 -14.62 -2.81
N THR A 607 4.66 -14.63 -1.52
CA THR A 607 4.91 -15.84 -0.69
C THR A 607 3.73 -16.82 -0.61
N HIS A 608 2.51 -16.34 -0.85
CA HIS A 608 1.27 -17.13 -0.81
C HIS A 608 0.93 -17.85 -2.12
N SER A 609 1.68 -17.59 -3.20
CA SER A 609 1.44 -18.23 -4.50
C SER A 609 1.67 -19.74 -4.44
N GLU A 610 1.10 -20.49 -5.38
CA GLU A 610 1.32 -21.93 -5.46
C GLU A 610 2.72 -22.28 -5.95
N ILE A 611 3.40 -21.34 -6.62
CA ILE A 611 4.68 -21.55 -7.30
C ILE A 611 5.80 -21.93 -6.31
N PRO A 612 6.05 -21.21 -5.19
CA PRO A 612 7.08 -21.58 -4.21
C PRO A 612 6.79 -22.90 -3.49
N PHE A 613 5.53 -23.12 -3.10
CA PHE A 613 5.12 -24.37 -2.45
C PHE A 613 5.33 -25.56 -3.38
N ASN A 614 4.93 -25.41 -4.65
CA ASN A 614 5.08 -26.48 -5.63
C ASN A 614 6.55 -26.80 -5.91
N ALA A 615 7.41 -25.78 -6.01
CA ALA A 615 8.85 -25.95 -6.15
C ALA A 615 9.46 -26.69 -4.94
N ALA A 616 9.06 -26.36 -3.71
CA ALA A 616 9.56 -27.03 -2.52
C ALA A 616 9.20 -28.52 -2.48
N VAL A 617 7.96 -28.87 -2.84
CA VAL A 617 7.51 -30.28 -2.97
C VAL A 617 8.32 -31.01 -4.05
N VAL A 618 8.65 -30.35 -5.15
CA VAL A 618 9.43 -30.93 -6.26
C VAL A 618 10.89 -31.22 -5.88
N THR A 619 11.48 -30.45 -4.95
CA THR A 619 12.89 -30.62 -4.50
C THR A 619 13.12 -31.66 -3.39
N LEU A 620 12.08 -32.41 -2.99
CA LEU A 620 12.16 -33.43 -1.95
C LEU A 620 13.14 -34.56 -2.35
N GLY A 621 14.31 -34.59 -1.70
CA GLY A 621 15.28 -35.71 -1.80
C GLY A 621 16.55 -35.47 -2.62
N MET A 622 16.77 -34.27 -3.20
CA MET A 622 17.98 -33.97 -4.00
C MET A 622 19.19 -33.53 -3.13
N GLN A 623 20.40 -34.07 -3.36
CA GLN A 623 21.63 -33.43 -2.84
C GLN A 623 22.02 -32.20 -3.68
N ARG A 624 22.06 -31.03 -3.03
CA ARG A 624 22.35 -29.74 -3.68
C ARG A 624 23.81 -29.66 -4.13
N LYS A 625 24.06 -29.75 -5.45
CA LYS A 625 25.37 -29.40 -6.02
C LYS A 625 25.62 -27.89 -5.95
N ASN A 626 26.89 -27.56 -5.77
CA ASN A 626 27.49 -26.24 -5.58
C ASN A 626 26.78 -25.13 -6.41
N PRO A 627 26.26 -24.04 -5.79
CA PRO A 627 25.46 -23.00 -6.45
C PRO A 627 26.17 -22.20 -7.55
N ALA A 628 27.46 -22.47 -7.82
CA ALA A 628 28.29 -21.74 -8.76
C ALA A 628 28.27 -22.27 -10.22
N ILE A 629 27.63 -23.41 -10.50
CA ILE A 629 27.63 -23.99 -11.86
C ILE A 629 26.20 -24.41 -12.23
N ILE A 630 25.53 -23.55 -12.99
CA ILE A 630 24.24 -23.85 -13.65
C ILE A 630 24.56 -24.29 -15.08
N PRO A 631 24.25 -25.53 -15.51
CA PRO A 631 24.30 -25.87 -16.93
C PRO A 631 23.18 -25.15 -17.68
N GLY A 632 23.51 -24.51 -18.80
CA GLY A 632 22.53 -23.82 -19.65
C GLY A 632 21.47 -24.75 -20.24
N PRO A 633 20.22 -24.29 -20.42
CA PRO A 633 19.13 -25.12 -20.91
C PRO A 633 19.37 -25.58 -22.36
N ARG A 634 19.10 -26.87 -22.64
CA ARG A 634 18.92 -27.35 -24.02
C ARG A 634 17.57 -26.85 -24.51
N VAL A 635 17.59 -25.93 -25.47
CA VAL A 635 16.40 -25.36 -26.12
C VAL A 635 15.73 -26.44 -26.98
N GLY A 636 14.66 -27.04 -26.48
CA GLY A 636 13.62 -27.59 -27.35
C GLY A 636 12.81 -26.43 -27.93
N GLN A 637 12.50 -26.46 -29.23
CA GLN A 637 11.78 -25.39 -29.91
C GLN A 637 10.38 -25.17 -29.30
N TYR A 638 10.26 -24.16 -28.45
CA TYR A 638 9.03 -23.48 -28.09
C TYR A 638 9.21 -21.97 -28.37
N PRO A 639 8.17 -21.24 -28.82
CA PRO A 639 6.75 -21.65 -28.89
C PRO A 639 6.51 -22.69 -29.99
N PRO A 640 5.37 -23.42 -30.01
CA PRO A 640 4.92 -24.04 -31.25
C PRO A 640 4.96 -22.95 -32.33
N SER A 641 5.45 -23.31 -33.50
CA SER A 641 5.54 -22.39 -34.63
C SER A 641 4.17 -21.73 -34.81
N LEU A 642 4.13 -20.38 -34.83
CA LEU A 642 2.96 -19.68 -35.34
C LEU A 642 2.60 -20.31 -36.70
N PRO A 643 1.33 -20.65 -36.97
CA PRO A 643 0.94 -21.05 -38.31
C PRO A 643 1.44 -19.97 -39.27
N ALA A 644 2.16 -20.38 -40.32
CA ALA A 644 2.63 -19.46 -41.33
C ALA A 644 1.44 -18.61 -41.83
N PRO A 645 1.62 -17.30 -42.07
CA PRO A 645 0.58 -16.50 -42.67
C PRO A 645 0.15 -17.19 -43.96
N SER A 646 -1.12 -17.58 -44.03
CA SER A 646 -1.69 -18.14 -45.25
C SER A 646 -1.48 -17.12 -46.38
N PRO A 647 -1.11 -17.56 -47.59
CA PRO A 647 -0.79 -16.66 -48.67
C PRO A 647 -1.98 -15.73 -48.94
N SER A 648 -1.64 -14.46 -49.13
CA SER A 648 -2.53 -13.38 -49.53
C SER A 648 -3.61 -13.87 -50.51
N THR A 649 -4.85 -13.91 -50.06
CA THR A 649 -6.00 -13.82 -50.96
C THR A 649 -6.38 -12.36 -51.05
N ASP A 650 -5.83 -11.76 -52.10
CA ASP A 650 -6.31 -10.54 -52.69
C ASP A 650 -7.79 -10.72 -53.05
N SER A 651 -8.70 -10.04 -52.35
CA SER A 651 -10.02 -9.66 -52.87
C SER A 651 -10.73 -8.73 -51.89
N GLY A 652 -10.88 -7.47 -52.26
CA GLY A 652 -11.79 -6.56 -51.58
C GLY A 652 -13.22 -7.12 -51.62
N ILE A 653 -13.78 -7.42 -50.45
CA ILE A 653 -15.20 -7.66 -50.20
C ILE A 653 -15.46 -7.17 -48.77
N GLU A 654 -16.55 -6.42 -48.60
CA GLU A 654 -17.13 -5.91 -47.35
C GLU A 654 -16.87 -6.84 -46.13
N GLU A 655 -16.33 -6.31 -45.02
CA GLU A 655 -15.92 -7.10 -43.83
C GLU A 655 -17.12 -7.79 -43.16
N SER A 656 -17.47 -8.96 -43.68
CA SER A 656 -18.39 -9.91 -43.07
C SER A 656 -17.63 -10.73 -42.02
N PHE A 657 -17.96 -10.57 -40.74
CA PHE A 657 -17.44 -11.46 -39.69
C PHE A 657 -17.78 -12.94 -40.00
N TYR A 658 -16.85 -13.84 -39.73
CA TYR A 658 -17.09 -15.29 -39.83
C TYR A 658 -18.04 -15.75 -38.70
N LEU A 659 -19.02 -16.58 -39.02
CA LEU A 659 -19.89 -17.24 -38.04
C LEU A 659 -19.96 -18.75 -38.34
N PRO A 660 -19.85 -19.65 -37.35
CA PRO A 660 -20.11 -21.08 -37.54
C PRO A 660 -21.58 -21.34 -37.83
N SER A 661 -21.92 -22.58 -38.18
CA SER A 661 -23.33 -22.96 -38.36
C SER A 661 -24.13 -22.68 -37.09
N ARG A 662 -25.41 -22.33 -37.24
CA ARG A 662 -26.26 -21.98 -36.09
C ARG A 662 -26.32 -23.11 -35.06
N HIS A 663 -26.39 -24.36 -35.52
CA HIS A 663 -26.36 -25.54 -34.67
C HIS A 663 -25.08 -25.65 -33.83
N LEU A 664 -23.92 -25.35 -34.42
CA LEU A 664 -22.63 -25.33 -33.70
C LEU A 664 -22.57 -24.19 -32.67
N CYS A 665 -23.06 -23.00 -33.05
CA CYS A 665 -23.15 -21.87 -32.14
C CYS A 665 -23.98 -22.21 -30.90
N ASP A 666 -25.15 -22.83 -31.07
CA ASP A 666 -26.02 -23.21 -29.96
C ASP A 666 -25.31 -24.20 -29.00
N ILE A 667 -24.50 -25.13 -29.54
CA ILE A 667 -23.70 -26.06 -28.73
C ILE A 667 -22.63 -25.31 -27.92
N TYR A 668 -21.85 -24.43 -28.55
CA TYR A 668 -20.79 -23.68 -27.86
C TYR A 668 -21.34 -22.74 -26.79
N VAL A 669 -22.47 -22.08 -27.07
CA VAL A 669 -23.14 -21.20 -26.10
C VAL A 669 -23.73 -22.01 -24.95
N SER A 670 -24.32 -23.20 -25.21
CA SER A 670 -24.82 -24.08 -24.15
C SER A 670 -23.71 -24.52 -23.20
N ARG A 671 -22.57 -24.96 -23.75
CA ARG A 671 -21.39 -25.36 -22.95
C ARG A 671 -20.85 -24.20 -22.11
N PHE A 672 -20.77 -23.00 -22.69
CA PHE A 672 -20.37 -21.80 -21.95
C PHE A 672 -21.32 -21.47 -20.79
N LEU A 673 -22.64 -21.59 -21.00
CA LEU A 673 -23.64 -21.33 -19.98
C LEU A 673 -23.60 -22.34 -18.81
N GLU A 674 -23.36 -23.62 -19.12
CA GLU A 674 -23.33 -24.70 -18.14
C GLU A 674 -22.06 -24.71 -17.27
N ASP A 675 -20.90 -24.44 -17.88
CA ASP A 675 -19.61 -24.68 -17.23
C ASP A 675 -18.87 -23.42 -16.78
N VAL A 676 -19.02 -22.31 -17.50
CA VAL A 676 -18.27 -21.06 -17.29
C VAL A 676 -19.14 -20.01 -16.65
N HIS A 677 -20.34 -19.77 -17.19
CA HIS A 677 -21.25 -18.72 -16.74
C HIS A 677 -21.81 -18.96 -15.34
N CYS A 678 -21.94 -20.22 -14.92
CA CYS A 678 -22.39 -20.59 -13.58
C CYS A 678 -21.48 -20.04 -12.47
N THR A 679 -20.20 -19.80 -12.79
CA THR A 679 -19.17 -19.25 -11.90
C THR A 679 -18.86 -17.79 -12.24
N PHE A 680 -18.77 -17.46 -13.53
CA PHE A 680 -18.46 -16.11 -14.04
C PHE A 680 -19.64 -15.49 -14.78
N TRP A 681 -20.50 -14.81 -14.03
CA TRP A 681 -21.70 -14.21 -14.58
C TRP A 681 -21.39 -12.88 -15.30
N LEU A 682 -21.34 -12.89 -16.64
CA LEU A 682 -21.06 -11.70 -17.45
C LEU A 682 -22.29 -11.19 -18.24
N TYR A 683 -23.27 -12.06 -18.51
CA TYR A 683 -24.51 -11.75 -19.23
C TYR A 683 -25.76 -12.29 -18.52
N PRO A 684 -26.93 -11.63 -18.59
CA PRO A 684 -28.21 -12.32 -18.40
C PRO A 684 -28.41 -13.37 -19.50
N VAL A 685 -28.89 -14.57 -19.16
CA VAL A 685 -29.05 -15.69 -20.12
C VAL A 685 -29.96 -15.29 -21.27
N GLU A 686 -31.09 -14.65 -20.96
CA GLU A 686 -32.08 -14.20 -21.94
C GLU A 686 -31.49 -13.14 -22.88
N SER A 687 -30.61 -12.28 -22.35
CA SER A 687 -29.92 -11.26 -23.15
C SER A 687 -28.84 -11.85 -24.05
N LEU A 688 -28.14 -12.89 -23.58
CA LEU A 688 -27.12 -13.57 -24.38
C LEU A 688 -27.76 -14.29 -25.56
N LEU A 689 -28.79 -15.10 -25.30
CA LEU A 689 -29.49 -15.88 -26.33
C LEU A 689 -30.15 -14.97 -27.37
N ARG A 690 -30.83 -13.89 -26.93
CA ARG A 690 -31.42 -12.91 -27.83
C ARG A 690 -30.39 -12.27 -28.74
N ARG A 691 -29.23 -11.87 -28.21
CA ARG A 691 -28.17 -11.26 -29.03
C ARG A 691 -27.57 -12.24 -30.02
N VAL A 692 -27.46 -13.52 -29.66
CA VAL A 692 -27.06 -14.58 -30.60
C VAL A 692 -28.10 -14.71 -31.71
N ASP A 693 -29.39 -14.75 -31.39
CA ASP A 693 -30.48 -14.77 -32.38
C ASP A 693 -30.42 -13.59 -33.34
N ASP A 694 -30.26 -12.37 -32.80
CA ASP A 694 -30.17 -11.13 -33.58
C ASP A 694 -28.94 -11.17 -34.53
N THR A 695 -27.79 -11.69 -34.06
CA THR A 695 -26.55 -11.81 -34.86
C THR A 695 -26.74 -12.73 -36.08
N PHE A 696 -27.48 -13.83 -35.92
CA PHE A 696 -27.76 -14.77 -37.01
C PHE A 696 -28.93 -14.36 -37.90
N SER A 697 -29.81 -13.47 -37.44
CA SER A 697 -31.00 -13.01 -38.17
C SER A 697 -30.74 -11.76 -39.01
N GLU A 698 -29.97 -10.80 -38.48
CA GLU A 698 -29.69 -9.50 -39.13
C GLU A 698 -28.35 -9.47 -39.89
N GLY A 699 -27.56 -10.55 -39.78
CA GLY A 699 -26.23 -10.67 -40.37
C GLY A 699 -25.13 -10.00 -39.53
N ALA A 700 -23.92 -10.55 -39.56
CA ALA A 700 -22.85 -10.12 -38.66
C ALA A 700 -22.39 -8.66 -38.88
N ALA A 701 -22.61 -8.09 -40.06
CA ALA A 701 -22.16 -6.74 -40.43
C ALA A 701 -22.73 -5.60 -39.55
N LEU A 702 -23.81 -5.84 -38.80
CA LEU A 702 -24.43 -4.87 -37.88
C LEU A 702 -24.00 -5.05 -36.41
N SER A 703 -23.20 -6.07 -36.11
CA SER A 703 -22.75 -6.38 -34.75
C SER A 703 -21.53 -5.55 -34.33
N SER A 704 -21.48 -5.08 -33.08
CA SER A 704 -20.32 -4.34 -32.58
C SER A 704 -19.07 -5.22 -32.49
N SER A 705 -17.89 -4.62 -32.64
CA SER A 705 -16.62 -5.34 -32.56
C SER A 705 -16.41 -5.96 -31.17
N SER A 706 -16.85 -5.28 -30.10
CA SER A 706 -16.82 -5.84 -28.73
C SER A 706 -17.74 -7.05 -28.54
N TRP A 707 -18.93 -7.04 -29.13
CA TRP A 707 -19.84 -8.19 -29.09
C TRP A 707 -19.28 -9.38 -29.87
N MET A 708 -18.79 -9.14 -31.09
CA MET A 708 -18.17 -10.18 -31.91
C MET A 708 -16.90 -10.75 -31.24
N CYS A 709 -16.10 -9.91 -30.57
CA CYS A 709 -14.96 -10.38 -29.78
C CYS A 709 -15.41 -11.31 -28.64
N SER A 710 -16.49 -10.96 -27.93
CA SER A 710 -17.06 -11.81 -26.86
C SER A 710 -17.54 -13.14 -27.41
N LEU A 711 -18.23 -13.12 -28.55
CA LEU A 711 -18.76 -14.30 -29.21
C LEU A 711 -17.64 -15.22 -29.74
N TYR A 712 -16.57 -14.66 -30.30
CA TYR A 712 -15.38 -15.43 -30.69
C TYR A 712 -14.63 -16.04 -29.51
N CYS A 713 -14.55 -15.36 -28.36
CA CYS A 713 -14.00 -15.97 -27.15
C CYS A 713 -14.88 -17.13 -26.65
N ILE A 714 -16.21 -16.99 -26.70
CA ILE A 714 -17.14 -18.07 -26.34
C ILE A 714 -16.96 -19.26 -27.29
N PHE A 715 -16.83 -19.02 -28.60
CA PHE A 715 -16.51 -20.06 -29.56
C PHE A 715 -15.14 -20.66 -29.33
N ALA A 716 -14.11 -19.89 -28.96
CA ALA A 716 -12.80 -20.45 -28.63
C ALA A 716 -12.86 -21.41 -27.44
N ILE A 717 -13.64 -21.06 -26.40
CA ILE A 717 -13.85 -21.93 -25.23
C ILE A 717 -14.67 -23.16 -25.62
N GLY A 718 -15.76 -22.99 -26.38
CA GLY A 718 -16.66 -24.07 -26.77
C GLY A 718 -16.15 -25.00 -27.88
N ALA A 719 -15.32 -24.48 -28.80
CA ALA A 719 -14.74 -25.18 -29.95
C ALA A 719 -13.47 -25.95 -29.59
N ALA A 720 -12.96 -25.78 -28.37
CA ALA A 720 -11.74 -26.38 -27.89
C ALA A 720 -11.63 -27.85 -28.32
N ASN A 721 -10.69 -28.09 -29.24
CA ASN A 721 -10.68 -29.21 -30.18
C ASN A 721 -10.92 -30.55 -29.47
N TYR A 722 -12.12 -31.09 -29.65
CA TYR A 722 -12.55 -32.32 -29.01
C TYR A 722 -11.69 -33.50 -29.51
N SER A 723 -10.77 -33.98 -28.70
CA SER A 723 -10.39 -35.39 -28.69
C SER A 723 -11.21 -36.06 -27.58
N GLY A 724 -11.96 -37.12 -27.90
CA GLY A 724 -12.77 -37.87 -26.96
C GLY A 724 -11.96 -38.44 -25.79
N THR A 725 -12.63 -39.11 -24.86
CA THR A 725 -11.98 -39.70 -23.67
C THR A 725 -10.75 -40.52 -24.08
N ASN A 726 -9.61 -40.22 -23.44
CA ASN A 726 -8.29 -40.80 -23.73
C ASN A 726 -7.61 -40.38 -25.06
N GLY A 727 -8.00 -39.27 -25.68
CA GLY A 727 -7.30 -38.74 -26.88
C GLY A 727 -7.78 -39.34 -28.20
N ASN A 728 -8.88 -40.09 -28.21
CA ASN A 728 -9.48 -40.63 -29.43
C ASN A 728 -10.11 -39.51 -30.30
N PRO A 729 -10.13 -39.64 -31.64
CA PRO A 729 -10.87 -38.69 -32.48
C PRO A 729 -12.37 -38.66 -32.11
N PRO A 730 -13.07 -37.53 -32.30
CA PRO A 730 -14.50 -37.42 -31.99
C PRO A 730 -15.29 -38.55 -32.67
N PRO A 731 -16.41 -39.01 -32.08
CA PRO A 731 -17.38 -39.82 -32.80
C PRO A 731 -17.70 -39.17 -34.16
N ARG A 732 -17.82 -39.96 -35.23
CA ARG A 732 -18.09 -39.44 -36.60
C ARG A 732 -19.38 -38.61 -36.70
N ASP A 733 -20.26 -38.73 -35.70
CA ASP A 733 -21.55 -38.05 -35.61
C ASP A 733 -21.49 -36.78 -34.72
N TRP A 734 -20.30 -36.38 -34.24
CA TRP A 734 -20.14 -35.22 -33.36
C TRP A 734 -20.18 -33.90 -34.16
N PRO A 735 -21.08 -32.95 -33.82
CA PRO A 735 -21.26 -31.72 -34.60
C PRO A 735 -19.98 -30.90 -34.75
N ALA A 736 -19.13 -30.81 -33.72
CA ALA A 736 -17.91 -30.00 -33.75
C ALA A 736 -16.83 -30.49 -34.74
N ALA A 737 -16.96 -31.69 -35.30
CA ALA A 737 -16.10 -32.16 -36.40
C ALA A 737 -16.39 -31.47 -37.74
N SER A 738 -17.51 -30.72 -37.83
CA SER A 738 -17.92 -29.96 -39.01
C SER A 738 -17.50 -28.49 -39.00
N ASP A 739 -16.88 -27.99 -37.91
CA ASP A 739 -16.32 -26.64 -37.88
C ASP A 739 -14.96 -26.61 -38.62
N HIS A 740 -14.77 -25.60 -39.47
CA HIS A 740 -13.54 -25.39 -40.20
C HIS A 740 -12.50 -24.58 -39.40
N LYS A 741 -12.88 -24.05 -38.22
CA LYS A 741 -12.00 -23.27 -37.34
C LYS A 741 -11.78 -23.96 -36.00
N THR A 742 -10.54 -23.94 -35.55
CA THR A 742 -10.13 -24.42 -34.23
C THR A 742 -10.29 -23.35 -33.17
N SER A 743 -10.14 -23.72 -31.89
CA SER A 743 -10.08 -22.77 -30.78
C SER A 743 -9.02 -21.66 -30.98
N GLU A 744 -7.85 -22.01 -31.53
CA GLU A 744 -6.77 -21.04 -31.80
C GLU A 744 -7.14 -20.06 -32.93
N ASP A 745 -7.90 -20.52 -33.93
CA ASP A 745 -8.40 -19.67 -35.01
C ASP A 745 -9.42 -18.65 -34.50
N TYR A 746 -10.33 -19.07 -33.61
CA TYR A 746 -11.29 -18.16 -32.97
C TYR A 746 -10.61 -17.13 -32.05
N ILE A 747 -9.56 -17.52 -31.32
CA ILE A 747 -8.74 -16.57 -30.54
C ILE A 747 -8.05 -15.56 -31.46
N SER A 748 -7.56 -16.00 -32.62
CA SER A 748 -6.91 -15.12 -33.59
C SER A 748 -7.88 -14.09 -34.17
N LEU A 749 -9.11 -14.51 -34.49
CA LEU A 749 -10.19 -13.61 -34.88
C LEU A 749 -10.56 -12.64 -33.76
N ALA A 750 -10.70 -13.11 -32.52
CA ALA A 750 -11.00 -12.25 -31.38
C ALA A 750 -9.89 -11.20 -31.16
N LYS A 751 -8.61 -11.59 -31.28
CA LYS A 751 -7.45 -10.68 -31.15
C LYS A 751 -7.44 -9.54 -32.16
N GLN A 752 -7.94 -9.76 -33.38
CA GLN A 752 -8.04 -8.71 -34.40
C GLN A 752 -9.03 -7.61 -33.99
N LEU A 753 -10.03 -7.94 -33.16
CA LEU A 753 -11.07 -7.01 -32.71
C LEU A 753 -10.71 -6.28 -31.40
N ILE A 754 -9.64 -6.71 -30.72
CA ILE A 754 -9.21 -6.13 -29.43
C ILE A 754 -8.91 -4.63 -29.53
N PRO A 755 -8.14 -4.12 -30.52
CA PRO A 755 -7.87 -2.68 -30.62
C PRO A 755 -9.15 -1.85 -30.70
N THR A 756 -10.12 -2.31 -31.50
CA THR A 756 -11.43 -1.64 -31.64
C THR A 756 -12.24 -1.72 -30.34
N ALA A 757 -12.22 -2.86 -29.64
CA ALA A 757 -12.88 -3.00 -28.35
C ALA A 757 -12.26 -2.09 -27.26
N TYR A 758 -10.94 -1.85 -27.30
CA TYR A 758 -10.31 -0.84 -26.42
C TYR A 758 -10.74 0.59 -26.77
N ASP A 759 -10.92 0.90 -28.05
CA ASP A 759 -11.39 2.22 -28.50
C ASP A 759 -12.87 2.47 -28.16
N GLU A 760 -13.71 1.42 -28.16
CA GLU A 760 -15.13 1.49 -27.76
C GLU A 760 -15.29 1.72 -26.24
N ALA A 761 -14.50 1.02 -25.41
CA ALA A 761 -14.43 1.17 -23.96
C ALA A 761 -15.80 1.22 -23.24
N ASP A 762 -16.73 0.37 -23.68
CA ASP A 762 -18.09 0.27 -23.18
C ASP A 762 -18.32 -1.00 -22.32
N ILE A 763 -19.57 -1.27 -21.91
CA ILE A 763 -19.89 -2.45 -21.10
C ILE A 763 -19.60 -3.76 -21.86
N ASP A 764 -19.75 -3.78 -23.18
CA ASP A 764 -19.44 -4.97 -23.98
C ASP A 764 -17.93 -5.19 -24.10
N SER A 765 -17.15 -4.10 -24.13
CA SER A 765 -15.69 -4.14 -24.09
C SER A 765 -15.19 -4.81 -22.79
N ILE A 766 -15.80 -4.50 -21.65
CA ILE A 766 -15.51 -5.15 -20.35
C ILE A 766 -15.74 -6.67 -20.45
N ARG A 767 -16.90 -7.07 -20.96
CA ARG A 767 -17.28 -8.49 -21.10
C ARG A 767 -16.34 -9.22 -22.06
N ALA A 768 -16.01 -8.60 -23.19
CA ALA A 768 -15.08 -9.16 -24.18
C ALA A 768 -13.71 -9.46 -23.58
N MET A 769 -13.13 -8.50 -22.85
CA MET A 769 -11.83 -8.67 -22.19
C MET A 769 -11.87 -9.69 -21.05
N ALA A 770 -12.98 -9.77 -20.31
CA ALA A 770 -13.16 -10.76 -19.25
C ALA A 770 -13.25 -12.19 -19.81
N ILE A 771 -14.03 -12.42 -20.88
CA ILE A 771 -14.14 -13.74 -21.51
C ILE A 771 -12.84 -14.11 -22.22
N MET A 772 -12.16 -13.15 -22.84
CA MET A 772 -10.82 -13.35 -23.40
C MET A 772 -9.83 -13.79 -22.31
N SER A 773 -9.88 -13.21 -21.11
CA SER A 773 -9.07 -13.65 -19.98
C SER A 773 -9.30 -15.13 -19.64
N ILE A 774 -10.56 -15.55 -19.52
CA ILE A 774 -10.93 -16.95 -19.24
C ILE A 774 -10.44 -17.88 -20.36
N ALA A 775 -10.60 -17.48 -21.62
CA ALA A 775 -10.16 -18.27 -22.77
C ALA A 775 -8.64 -18.43 -22.81
N MET A 776 -7.88 -17.35 -22.59
CA MET A 776 -6.42 -17.40 -22.53
C MET A 776 -5.91 -18.24 -21.35
N GLU A 777 -6.63 -18.26 -20.23
CA GLU A 777 -6.31 -19.11 -19.09
C GLU A 777 -6.47 -20.59 -19.40
N CYS A 778 -7.54 -20.98 -20.10
CA CYS A 778 -7.78 -22.37 -20.53
C CYS A 778 -6.73 -22.86 -21.53
N LEU A 779 -6.21 -21.95 -22.36
CA LEU A 779 -5.09 -22.17 -23.29
C LEU A 779 -3.71 -22.03 -22.64
N CYS A 780 -3.62 -22.03 -21.31
CA CYS A 780 -2.38 -21.97 -20.54
C CYS A 780 -1.56 -20.67 -20.73
N SER A 781 -2.14 -19.60 -21.28
CA SER A 781 -1.48 -18.30 -21.45
C SER A 781 -1.78 -17.36 -20.27
N ARG A 782 -1.21 -17.68 -19.10
CA ARG A 782 -1.49 -17.00 -17.83
C ARG A 782 -1.20 -15.49 -17.85
N VAL A 783 -0.15 -15.08 -18.56
CA VAL A 783 0.21 -13.66 -18.73
C VAL A 783 -0.87 -12.89 -19.47
N SER A 784 -1.30 -13.44 -20.59
CA SER A 784 -2.31 -12.82 -21.45
C SER A 784 -3.64 -12.74 -20.71
N ALA A 785 -4.00 -13.80 -19.98
CA ALA A 785 -5.19 -13.81 -19.13
C ALA A 785 -5.18 -12.64 -18.14
N TYR A 786 -4.09 -12.46 -17.39
CA TYR A 786 -3.98 -11.36 -16.43
C TYR A 786 -4.06 -9.96 -17.08
N LEU A 787 -3.42 -9.77 -18.23
CA LEU A 787 -3.47 -8.49 -18.95
C LEU A 787 -4.90 -8.14 -19.40
N TYR A 788 -5.65 -9.11 -19.93
CA TYR A 788 -7.03 -8.89 -20.35
C TYR A 788 -7.97 -8.71 -19.14
N CYS A 789 -7.73 -9.40 -18.03
CA CYS A 789 -8.45 -9.16 -16.77
C CYS A 789 -8.22 -7.73 -16.25
N GLY A 790 -6.96 -7.28 -16.19
CA GLY A 790 -6.60 -5.93 -15.77
C GLY A 790 -7.21 -4.85 -16.68
N ALA A 791 -7.21 -5.07 -17.99
CA ALA A 791 -7.86 -4.19 -18.95
C ALA A 791 -9.37 -4.10 -18.74
N SER A 792 -10.03 -5.24 -18.52
CA SER A 792 -11.46 -5.30 -18.21
C SER A 792 -11.79 -4.50 -16.94
N ILE A 793 -10.97 -4.65 -15.88
CA ILE A 793 -11.11 -3.93 -14.62
C ILE A 793 -10.87 -2.42 -14.80
N GLN A 794 -9.88 -2.02 -15.60
CA GLN A 794 -9.59 -0.61 -15.88
C GLN A 794 -10.74 0.08 -16.61
N ILE A 795 -11.34 -0.59 -17.60
CA ILE A 795 -12.52 -0.08 -18.31
C ILE A 795 -13.73 -0.02 -17.34
N ALA A 796 -13.94 -1.06 -16.53
CA ALA A 796 -15.00 -1.09 -15.52
C ALA A 796 -14.85 0.00 -14.45
N PHE A 797 -13.62 0.31 -14.05
CA PHE A 797 -13.30 1.40 -13.13
C PHE A 797 -13.64 2.75 -13.76
N SER A 798 -13.22 2.96 -15.01
CA SER A 798 -13.47 4.19 -15.77
C SER A 798 -14.96 4.45 -16.00
N LEU A 799 -15.75 3.40 -16.24
CA LEU A 799 -17.21 3.48 -16.36
C LEU A 799 -17.94 3.57 -15.01
N GLY A 800 -17.23 3.48 -13.89
CA GLY A 800 -17.79 3.67 -12.56
C GLY A 800 -18.58 2.49 -12.00
N LEU A 801 -18.36 1.26 -12.49
CA LEU A 801 -19.07 0.05 -12.02
C LEU A 801 -18.78 -0.28 -10.54
N HIS A 802 -17.66 0.25 -10.01
CA HIS A 802 -17.27 0.16 -8.61
C HIS A 802 -18.07 1.10 -7.67
N ARG A 803 -18.81 2.08 -8.21
CA ARG A 803 -19.47 3.14 -7.42
C ARG A 803 -20.86 2.74 -6.96
N ASP A 804 -21.22 3.20 -5.78
CA ASP A 804 -22.57 3.01 -5.22
C ASP A 804 -23.58 4.10 -5.63
N GLN A 805 -23.44 4.66 -6.84
CA GLN A 805 -24.26 5.79 -7.31
C GLN A 805 -24.96 5.44 -8.62
N VAL A 806 -26.23 5.84 -8.72
CA VAL A 806 -27.05 5.68 -9.94
C VAL A 806 -26.83 6.92 -10.79
N ALA A 807 -26.41 6.77 -12.05
CA ALA A 807 -26.43 7.88 -12.99
C ALA A 807 -27.89 8.31 -13.21
N GLU A 808 -28.18 9.62 -13.30
CA GLU A 808 -29.56 10.16 -13.40
C GLU A 808 -30.40 9.56 -14.55
N SER A 809 -29.76 8.95 -15.55
CA SER A 809 -30.39 8.30 -16.70
C SER A 809 -30.53 6.77 -16.60
N SER A 810 -30.01 6.13 -15.54
CA SER A 810 -29.92 4.67 -15.42
C SER A 810 -31.00 4.07 -14.54
N THR A 811 -31.54 2.92 -14.95
CA THR A 811 -32.57 2.20 -14.18
C THR A 811 -31.95 1.42 -13.01
N ALA A 812 -32.75 1.13 -11.98
CA ALA A 812 -32.31 0.28 -10.86
C ALA A 812 -31.83 -1.12 -11.31
N VAL A 813 -32.35 -1.61 -12.44
CA VAL A 813 -31.99 -2.89 -13.05
C VAL A 813 -30.58 -2.82 -13.66
N GLU A 814 -30.26 -1.76 -14.41
CA GLU A 814 -28.93 -1.55 -15.00
C GLU A 814 -27.84 -1.40 -13.92
N ARG A 815 -28.16 -0.74 -12.80
CA ARG A 815 -27.27 -0.64 -11.63
C ARG A 815 -26.90 -2.02 -11.09
N GLU A 816 -27.87 -2.90 -10.92
CA GLU A 816 -27.63 -4.25 -10.40
C GLU A 816 -26.86 -5.13 -11.40
N GLN A 817 -27.12 -4.99 -12.71
CA GLN A 817 -26.34 -5.66 -13.75
C GLN A 817 -24.87 -5.23 -13.74
N ASN A 818 -24.60 -3.93 -13.61
CA ASN A 818 -23.25 -3.37 -13.53
C ASN A 818 -22.49 -3.83 -12.28
N ARG A 819 -23.17 -3.90 -11.13
CA ARG A 819 -22.60 -4.44 -9.89
C ARG A 819 -22.21 -5.91 -10.02
N ARG A 820 -23.05 -6.72 -10.69
CA ARG A 820 -22.74 -8.14 -10.89
C ARG A 820 -21.50 -8.33 -11.74
N ILE A 821 -21.35 -7.55 -12.81
CA ILE A 821 -20.14 -7.57 -13.65
C ILE A 821 -18.91 -7.24 -12.79
N TRP A 822 -18.99 -6.20 -11.95
CA TRP A 822 -17.90 -5.84 -11.03
C TRP A 822 -17.52 -6.99 -10.07
N TRP A 823 -18.50 -7.64 -9.46
CA TRP A 823 -18.24 -8.77 -8.56
C TRP A 823 -17.74 -10.02 -9.29
N THR A 824 -18.16 -10.24 -10.53
CA THR A 824 -17.61 -11.31 -11.38
C THR A 824 -16.13 -11.05 -11.70
N LEU A 825 -15.75 -9.79 -11.99
CA LEU A 825 -14.35 -9.42 -12.18
C LEU A 825 -13.52 -9.60 -10.91
N PHE A 826 -14.08 -9.30 -9.73
CA PHE A 826 -13.42 -9.57 -8.45
C PHE A 826 -13.15 -11.07 -8.24
N LEU A 827 -14.11 -11.94 -8.56
CA LEU A 827 -13.93 -13.39 -8.45
C LEU A 827 -12.84 -13.89 -9.43
N LEU A 828 -12.86 -13.41 -10.67
CA LEU A 828 -11.87 -13.75 -11.70
C LEU A 828 -10.45 -13.28 -11.33
N ASP A 829 -10.32 -12.05 -10.84
CA ASP A 829 -9.06 -11.48 -10.36
C ASP A 829 -8.47 -12.31 -9.22
N GLN A 830 -9.29 -12.69 -8.23
CA GLN A 830 -8.87 -13.55 -7.12
C GLN A 830 -8.43 -14.94 -7.57
N GLU A 831 -9.12 -15.52 -8.56
CA GLU A 831 -8.76 -16.83 -9.09
C GLU A 831 -7.41 -16.80 -9.81
N LEU A 832 -7.18 -15.79 -10.66
CA LEU A 832 -5.90 -15.56 -11.35
C LEU A 832 -4.76 -15.22 -10.38
N ALA A 833 -5.03 -14.33 -9.42
CA ALA A 833 -4.05 -13.91 -8.41
C ALA A 833 -3.59 -15.07 -7.53
N SER A 834 -4.50 -15.99 -7.18
CA SER A 834 -4.16 -17.17 -6.38
C SER A 834 -3.16 -18.11 -7.07
N ARG A 835 -3.00 -18.00 -8.39
CA ARG A 835 -2.07 -18.81 -9.20
C ARG A 835 -0.76 -18.07 -9.49
N GLY A 836 -0.81 -16.75 -9.70
CA GLY A 836 0.32 -15.92 -10.15
C GLY A 836 1.02 -15.06 -9.09
N GLY A 837 0.43 -14.87 -7.90
CA GLY A 837 1.10 -14.22 -6.77
C GLY A 837 1.25 -12.69 -6.81
N SER A 838 0.40 -11.95 -7.53
CA SER A 838 0.44 -10.46 -7.53
C SER A 838 -0.86 -9.86 -6.98
N PRO A 839 -0.85 -8.62 -6.47
CA PRO A 839 -1.98 -8.10 -5.69
C PRO A 839 -3.26 -8.04 -6.52
N THR A 840 -4.36 -8.35 -5.86
CA THR A 840 -5.71 -8.26 -6.41
C THR A 840 -6.03 -6.80 -6.70
N ILE A 841 -6.47 -6.54 -7.93
CA ILE A 841 -6.62 -5.20 -8.52
C ILE A 841 -7.86 -4.49 -7.97
N VAL A 842 -8.83 -5.25 -7.43
CA VAL A 842 -10.16 -4.75 -7.04
C VAL A 842 -10.29 -4.50 -5.52
N ASP A 843 -10.69 -3.28 -5.12
CA ASP A 843 -11.00 -2.86 -3.73
C ASP A 843 -12.44 -3.23 -3.30
N GLU A 844 -12.64 -3.49 -2.01
CA GLU A 844 -13.80 -4.19 -1.44
C GLU A 844 -14.76 -3.24 -0.70
N ARG A 845 -15.82 -2.78 -1.38
CA ARG A 845 -16.94 -2.11 -0.68
C ARG A 845 -18.30 -2.64 -1.16
N PHE A 846 -19.15 -3.03 -0.19
CA PHE A 846 -20.60 -3.34 -0.28
C PHE A 846 -21.02 -4.78 -0.69
N THR A 847 -22.23 -5.23 -0.28
CA THR A 847 -22.62 -6.68 -0.24
C THR A 847 -24.06 -7.06 -0.62
N ARG A 848 -24.93 -6.17 -1.09
CA ARG A 848 -26.27 -6.60 -1.55
C ARG A 848 -26.28 -6.84 -3.06
N ILE A 849 -26.19 -8.11 -3.44
CA ILE A 849 -26.37 -8.60 -4.81
C ILE A 849 -27.70 -9.38 -4.86
N LEU A 850 -28.64 -8.99 -5.71
CA LEU A 850 -29.90 -9.72 -5.93
C LEU A 850 -29.79 -10.76 -7.07
N TYR A 851 -30.60 -11.83 -6.98
CA TYR A 851 -30.87 -12.97 -7.88
C TYR A 851 -29.94 -13.20 -9.12
N PRO A 852 -29.05 -14.20 -9.10
CA PRO A 852 -27.99 -14.38 -10.11
C PRO A 852 -28.40 -15.09 -11.42
N GLY A 853 -29.67 -15.42 -11.63
CA GLY A 853 -30.16 -16.07 -12.86
C GLY A 853 -30.37 -17.58 -12.73
N LEU A 854 -30.67 -18.26 -13.84
CA LEU A 854 -31.17 -19.64 -13.85
C LEU A 854 -30.11 -20.71 -13.48
N HIS A 855 -28.85 -20.52 -13.86
CA HIS A 855 -27.75 -21.49 -13.69
C HIS A 855 -26.90 -21.25 -12.43
N THR A 856 -27.16 -20.19 -11.68
CA THR A 856 -26.46 -19.87 -10.44
C THR A 856 -27.49 -19.83 -9.30
N PRO A 857 -27.33 -20.60 -8.21
CA PRO A 857 -28.30 -20.60 -7.13
C PRO A 857 -28.37 -19.24 -6.41
N LEU A 858 -29.54 -18.92 -5.85
CA LEU A 858 -29.74 -17.67 -5.12
C LEU A 858 -28.71 -17.51 -3.99
N ALA A 859 -28.21 -16.30 -3.80
CA ALA A 859 -27.18 -15.95 -2.81
C ALA A 859 -25.80 -16.57 -3.05
N TRP A 860 -25.61 -17.39 -4.10
CA TRP A 860 -24.31 -17.99 -4.41
C TRP A 860 -23.22 -16.93 -4.64
N GLN A 861 -23.48 -15.92 -5.47
CA GLN A 861 -22.49 -14.88 -5.78
C GLN A 861 -22.08 -14.08 -4.53
N ALA A 862 -23.04 -13.70 -3.68
CA ALA A 862 -22.74 -13.02 -2.42
C ALA A 862 -21.95 -13.92 -1.45
N THR A 863 -22.28 -15.21 -1.39
CA THR A 863 -21.59 -16.21 -0.57
C THR A 863 -20.16 -16.43 -1.08
N SER A 864 -19.97 -16.63 -2.38
CA SER A 864 -18.66 -16.78 -3.03
C SER A 864 -17.76 -15.55 -2.85
N VAL A 865 -18.31 -14.34 -3.03
CA VAL A 865 -17.58 -13.09 -2.77
C VAL A 865 -17.14 -13.00 -1.30
N SER A 866 -18.02 -13.33 -0.34
CA SER A 866 -17.64 -13.30 1.08
C SER A 866 -16.54 -14.31 1.44
N LEU A 867 -16.52 -15.49 0.80
CA LEU A 867 -15.43 -16.46 0.95
C LEU A 867 -14.12 -15.91 0.37
N CYS A 868 -14.17 -15.27 -0.81
CA CYS A 868 -12.98 -14.69 -1.44
C CYS A 868 -12.38 -13.55 -0.61
N ARG A 869 -13.21 -12.72 0.04
CA ARG A 869 -12.74 -11.70 0.98
C ARG A 869 -12.05 -12.32 2.19
N LEU A 870 -12.68 -13.33 2.79
CA LEU A 870 -12.08 -14.06 3.91
C LEU A 870 -10.76 -14.71 3.51
N LYS A 871 -10.67 -15.29 2.30
CA LYS A 871 -9.42 -15.82 1.75
C LYS A 871 -8.35 -14.73 1.60
N ARG A 872 -8.71 -13.52 1.13
CA ARG A 872 -7.78 -12.39 1.02
C ARG A 872 -7.30 -11.90 2.38
N GLU A 873 -8.19 -11.76 3.35
CA GLU A 873 -7.87 -11.40 4.74
C GLU A 873 -6.92 -12.42 5.36
N ILE A 874 -7.16 -13.71 5.13
CA ILE A 874 -6.26 -14.79 5.55
C ILE A 874 -4.88 -14.66 4.89
N ILE A 875 -4.83 -14.38 3.58
CA ILE A 875 -3.56 -14.19 2.87
C ILE A 875 -2.81 -12.97 3.41
N GLN A 876 -3.53 -11.89 3.72
CA GLN A 876 -2.93 -10.69 4.30
C GLN A 876 -2.36 -10.98 5.69
N ASN A 877 -3.16 -11.55 6.59
CA ASN A 877 -2.77 -11.81 7.98
C ASN A 877 -1.66 -12.87 8.13
N VAL A 878 -1.64 -13.90 7.28
CA VAL A 878 -0.70 -15.02 7.42
C VAL A 878 0.57 -14.86 6.57
N TYR A 879 0.44 -14.24 5.40
CA TYR A 879 1.51 -14.19 4.40
C TYR A 879 1.99 -12.78 4.04
N THR A 880 1.24 -11.72 4.34
CA THR A 880 1.53 -10.34 3.87
C THR A 880 1.87 -9.35 4.99
N GLU A 881 1.24 -9.41 6.16
CA GLU A 881 1.53 -8.51 7.29
C GLU A 881 2.44 -9.22 8.30
N ARG A 882 3.73 -9.34 7.98
CA ARG A 882 4.75 -9.91 8.87
C ARG A 882 5.59 -8.82 9.51
N SER A 883 5.57 -8.72 10.85
CA SER A 883 6.54 -7.90 11.61
C SER A 883 7.80 -8.67 12.02
N ALA A 884 7.78 -10.00 11.90
CA ALA A 884 8.89 -10.93 12.11
C ALA A 884 8.80 -12.04 11.05
N ASN A 885 9.92 -12.67 10.68
CA ASN A 885 9.98 -13.79 9.71
C ASN A 885 9.29 -15.09 10.20
N SER A 886 8.27 -14.99 11.05
CA SER A 886 7.59 -16.10 11.72
C SER A 886 6.08 -16.14 11.44
N ILE A 887 5.52 -17.35 11.30
CA ILE A 887 4.07 -17.58 11.27
C ILE A 887 3.61 -17.90 12.69
N SER A 888 2.66 -17.11 13.20
CA SER A 888 2.07 -17.34 14.52
C SER A 888 0.97 -18.41 14.49
N PHE A 889 1.05 -19.39 15.39
CA PHE A 889 0.05 -20.44 15.52
C PHE A 889 -1.34 -19.93 15.91
N SER A 890 -1.41 -18.86 16.71
CA SER A 890 -2.69 -18.24 17.11
C SER A 890 -3.39 -17.60 15.91
N THR A 891 -2.63 -16.98 15.01
CA THR A 891 -3.15 -16.34 13.79
C THR A 891 -3.72 -17.37 12.82
N VAL A 892 -3.03 -18.49 12.62
CA VAL A 892 -3.53 -19.62 11.79
C VAL A 892 -4.78 -20.24 12.42
N SER A 893 -4.79 -20.44 13.74
CA SER A 893 -5.93 -21.01 14.45
C SER A 893 -7.18 -20.13 14.37
N ASN A 894 -7.02 -18.82 14.60
CA ASN A 894 -8.10 -17.84 14.47
C ASN A 894 -8.65 -17.78 13.03
N SER A 895 -7.77 -17.87 12.04
CA SER A 895 -8.15 -17.92 10.62
C SER A 895 -8.99 -19.16 10.27
N LEU A 896 -8.64 -20.33 10.83
CA LEU A 896 -9.43 -21.55 10.68
C LEU A 896 -10.81 -21.45 11.36
N LEU A 897 -10.88 -20.81 12.54
CA LEU A 897 -12.16 -20.55 13.23
C LEU A 897 -13.06 -19.61 12.43
N LEU A 898 -12.51 -18.57 11.79
CA LEU A 898 -13.26 -17.67 10.91
C LEU A 898 -13.82 -18.41 9.68
N LEU A 899 -13.02 -19.27 9.04
CA LEU A 899 -13.50 -20.15 7.96
C LEU A 899 -14.63 -21.06 8.44
N GLN A 900 -14.52 -21.64 9.63
CA GLN A 900 -15.59 -22.48 10.18
C GLN A 900 -16.87 -21.69 10.46
N LYS A 901 -16.74 -20.49 11.03
CA LYS A 901 -17.88 -19.59 11.27
C LYS A 901 -18.57 -19.24 9.95
N TRP A 902 -17.80 -18.96 8.91
CA TRP A 902 -18.31 -18.74 7.57
C TRP A 902 -19.08 -19.96 7.04
N TYR A 903 -18.52 -21.17 7.13
CA TYR A 903 -19.18 -22.41 6.69
C TYR A 903 -20.50 -22.66 7.45
N LYS A 904 -20.56 -22.35 8.75
CA LYS A 904 -21.78 -22.45 9.57
C LYS A 904 -22.85 -21.44 9.15
N GLN A 905 -22.45 -20.26 8.69
CA GLN A 905 -23.34 -19.18 8.25
C GLN A 905 -23.83 -19.33 6.79
N MET A 906 -23.26 -20.28 6.04
CA MET A 906 -23.68 -20.55 4.67
C MET A 906 -25.16 -20.95 4.59
N PRO A 907 -25.94 -20.37 3.65
CA PRO A 907 -27.34 -20.74 3.45
C PRO A 907 -27.52 -22.25 3.26
N ALA A 908 -28.57 -22.82 3.87
CA ALA A 908 -28.78 -24.26 3.89
C ALA A 908 -28.85 -24.89 2.48
N HIS A 909 -29.45 -24.20 1.50
CA HIS A 909 -29.55 -24.67 0.12
C HIS A 909 -28.25 -24.61 -0.69
N LEU A 910 -27.19 -23.99 -0.15
CA LEU A 910 -25.84 -23.98 -0.73
C LEU A 910 -24.92 -24.99 -0.04
N LYS A 911 -25.42 -25.76 0.93
CA LYS A 911 -24.66 -26.84 1.55
C LYS A 911 -24.62 -28.07 0.65
N TYR A 912 -23.48 -28.74 0.62
CA TYR A 912 -23.20 -29.81 -0.31
C TYR A 912 -24.02 -31.08 -0.03
N ASP A 913 -24.38 -31.30 1.24
CA ASP A 913 -25.24 -32.37 1.74
C ASP A 913 -26.73 -32.18 1.39
N VAL A 914 -27.11 -31.01 0.86
CA VAL A 914 -28.48 -30.73 0.43
C VAL A 914 -28.62 -30.96 -1.08
N PRO A 915 -29.60 -31.76 -1.55
CA PRO A 915 -29.80 -31.99 -2.97
C PRO A 915 -30.06 -30.68 -3.74
N ALA A 916 -29.22 -30.38 -4.73
CA ALA A 916 -29.36 -29.23 -5.62
C ALA A 916 -29.94 -29.63 -6.99
N PRO A 917 -30.72 -28.74 -7.66
CA PRO A 917 -31.14 -28.94 -9.05
C PRO A 917 -29.94 -29.20 -9.97
N PRO A 918 -30.09 -29.98 -11.06
CA PRO A 918 -28.98 -30.32 -11.96
C PRO A 918 -28.14 -29.12 -12.42
N THR A 919 -28.79 -28.00 -12.75
CA THR A 919 -28.14 -26.74 -13.18
C THR A 919 -27.37 -26.02 -12.09
N HIS A 920 -27.58 -26.35 -10.80
CA HIS A 920 -26.91 -25.69 -9.66
C HIS A 920 -25.81 -26.56 -9.03
N LYS A 921 -25.77 -27.86 -9.37
CA LYS A 921 -24.82 -28.82 -8.78
C LYS A 921 -23.36 -28.38 -8.93
N ARG A 922 -22.97 -27.90 -10.12
CA ARG A 922 -21.60 -27.41 -10.39
C ARG A 922 -21.26 -26.20 -9.52
N ALA A 923 -22.12 -25.17 -9.51
CA ALA A 923 -21.89 -23.97 -8.73
C ALA A 923 -21.77 -24.27 -7.22
N VAL A 924 -22.63 -25.13 -6.67
CA VAL A 924 -22.54 -25.57 -5.27
C VAL A 924 -21.22 -26.31 -5.02
N ALA A 925 -20.85 -27.27 -5.87
CA ALA A 925 -19.59 -28.01 -5.69
C ALA A 925 -18.35 -27.10 -5.75
N VAL A 926 -18.27 -26.18 -6.71
CA VAL A 926 -17.16 -25.21 -6.84
C VAL A 926 -17.01 -24.33 -5.59
N LEU A 927 -18.12 -23.87 -4.99
CA LEU A 927 -18.09 -23.09 -3.76
C LEU A 927 -17.44 -23.87 -2.59
N HIS A 928 -17.76 -25.15 -2.45
CA HIS A 928 -17.16 -26.02 -1.43
C HIS A 928 -15.69 -26.35 -1.72
N LEU A 929 -15.33 -26.51 -2.99
CA LEU A 929 -13.93 -26.69 -3.40
C LEU A 929 -13.08 -25.44 -3.10
N HIS A 930 -13.62 -24.23 -3.28
CA HIS A 930 -12.94 -23.00 -2.84
C HIS A 930 -12.75 -22.94 -1.31
N TYR A 931 -13.74 -23.40 -0.55
CA TYR A 931 -13.65 -23.47 0.91
C TYR A 931 -12.51 -24.40 1.34
N TRP A 932 -12.51 -25.65 0.87
CA TRP A 932 -11.46 -26.61 1.20
C TRP A 932 -10.10 -26.19 0.65
N SER A 933 -10.04 -25.56 -0.53
CA SER A 933 -8.81 -24.98 -1.06
C SER A 933 -8.21 -23.91 -0.14
N THR A 934 -9.04 -23.12 0.54
CA THR A 934 -8.58 -22.08 1.47
C THR A 934 -8.07 -22.71 2.77
N THR A 935 -8.72 -23.78 3.24
CA THR A 935 -8.22 -24.61 4.35
C THR A 935 -6.88 -25.27 4.02
N ILE A 936 -6.72 -25.81 2.80
CA ILE A 936 -5.46 -26.39 2.32
C ILE A 936 -4.38 -25.31 2.24
N LEU A 937 -4.69 -24.11 1.73
CA LEU A 937 -3.74 -22.98 1.68
C LEU A 937 -3.18 -22.62 3.06
N LEU A 938 -4.01 -22.63 4.10
CA LEU A 938 -3.60 -22.36 5.49
C LEU A 938 -2.74 -23.47 6.10
N THR A 939 -3.02 -24.72 5.76
CA THR A 939 -2.49 -25.89 6.48
C THR A 939 -1.36 -26.61 5.75
N ARG A 940 -1.23 -26.44 4.43
CA ARG A 940 -0.20 -27.08 3.59
C ARG A 940 1.26 -26.81 4.02
N PRO A 941 1.63 -25.63 4.56
CA PRO A 941 3.01 -25.42 5.00
C PRO A 941 3.43 -26.33 6.16
N PHE A 942 2.50 -26.68 7.05
CA PHE A 942 2.76 -27.58 8.18
C PHE A 942 3.00 -29.01 7.72
N LEU A 943 2.22 -29.49 6.76
CA LEU A 943 2.42 -30.81 6.15
C LEU A 943 3.77 -30.88 5.41
N LEU A 944 4.14 -29.84 4.66
CA LEU A 944 5.43 -29.77 3.99
C LEU A 944 6.60 -29.80 4.99
N TYR A 945 6.49 -29.06 6.09
CA TYR A 945 7.51 -29.02 7.15
C TYR A 945 7.67 -30.37 7.86
N LEU A 946 6.56 -31.09 8.09
CA LEU A 946 6.58 -32.47 8.63
C LEU A 946 7.33 -33.46 7.73
N VAL A 947 7.32 -33.25 6.41
CA VAL A 947 8.06 -34.12 5.48
C VAL A 947 9.54 -33.71 5.44
N MET A 948 9.82 -32.40 5.39
CA MET A 948 11.17 -31.89 5.11
C MET A 948 12.09 -31.75 6.34
N LYS A 949 11.53 -31.38 7.51
CA LYS A 949 12.29 -30.99 8.70
C LYS A 949 11.78 -31.68 9.98
N TYR A 950 11.26 -32.90 9.88
CA TYR A 950 10.68 -33.63 11.04
C TYR A 950 11.64 -33.80 12.21
N SER A 951 12.90 -34.15 11.92
CA SER A 951 13.95 -34.39 12.93
C SER A 951 14.36 -33.12 13.68
N ALA A 952 14.13 -31.94 13.10
CA ALA A 952 14.43 -30.64 13.69
C ALA A 952 13.31 -30.09 14.60
N LEU A 953 12.16 -30.78 14.70
CA LEU A 953 11.03 -30.34 15.53
C LEU A 953 11.22 -30.78 16.99
N VAL A 954 11.03 -29.83 17.92
CA VAL A 954 10.94 -30.09 19.36
C VAL A 954 9.64 -30.85 19.67
N SER A 955 9.69 -31.82 20.60
CA SER A 955 8.58 -32.73 20.90
C SER A 955 7.23 -32.05 21.22
N SER A 956 7.24 -30.85 21.81
CA SER A 956 6.03 -30.07 22.10
C SER A 956 5.37 -29.48 20.86
N LYS A 957 6.12 -29.21 19.78
CA LYS A 957 5.61 -28.64 18.52
C LYS A 957 5.11 -29.70 17.55
N LYS A 958 5.62 -30.94 17.63
CA LYS A 958 5.25 -32.03 16.72
C LYS A 958 3.75 -32.29 16.67
N ILE A 959 3.10 -32.32 17.84
CA ILE A 959 1.65 -32.55 17.98
C ILE A 959 0.84 -31.52 17.18
N TRP A 960 1.26 -30.25 17.19
CA TRP A 960 0.55 -29.17 16.51
C TRP A 960 0.72 -29.26 14.99
N PHE A 961 1.93 -29.54 14.52
CA PHE A 961 2.20 -29.77 13.10
C PHE A 961 1.46 -31.01 12.57
N GLU A 962 1.47 -32.13 13.30
CA GLU A 962 0.73 -33.34 12.96
C GLU A 962 -0.78 -33.07 12.87
N ARG A 963 -1.33 -32.30 13.80
CA ARG A 963 -2.74 -31.90 13.79
C ARG A 963 -3.09 -31.03 12.59
N MET A 964 -2.28 -30.04 12.25
CA MET A 964 -2.50 -29.21 11.05
C MET A 964 -2.27 -29.97 9.75
N GLY A 965 -1.28 -30.87 9.72
CA GLY A 965 -1.06 -31.81 8.62
C GLY A 965 -2.29 -32.68 8.38
N LYS A 966 -2.88 -33.22 9.46
CA LYS A 966 -4.14 -33.99 9.39
C LYS A 966 -5.31 -33.16 8.86
N ILE A 967 -5.50 -31.93 9.33
CA ILE A 967 -6.54 -31.03 8.80
C ILE A 967 -6.33 -30.77 7.29
N CYS A 968 -5.08 -30.64 6.84
CA CYS A 968 -4.75 -30.50 5.42
C CYS A 968 -5.17 -31.72 4.60
N ILE A 969 -4.85 -32.93 5.10
CA ILE A 969 -5.18 -34.20 4.46
C ILE A 969 -6.70 -34.43 4.44
N ASP A 970 -7.39 -34.17 5.55
CA ASP A 970 -8.85 -34.28 5.64
C ASP A 970 -9.55 -33.33 4.66
N ALA A 971 -9.05 -32.10 4.52
CA ALA A 971 -9.55 -31.14 3.54
C ALA A 971 -9.34 -31.63 2.10
N ALA A 972 -8.20 -32.28 1.81
CA ALA A 972 -7.93 -32.89 0.52
C ALA A 972 -8.85 -34.10 0.24
N GLN A 973 -9.10 -34.95 1.24
CA GLN A 973 -10.02 -36.09 1.15
C GLN A 973 -11.48 -35.67 0.92
N LYS A 974 -11.92 -34.59 1.56
CA LYS A 974 -13.26 -34.01 1.31
C LYS A 974 -13.35 -33.42 -0.10
N SER A 975 -12.29 -32.79 -0.56
CA SER A 975 -12.23 -32.22 -1.92
C SER A 975 -12.27 -33.32 -2.99
N ILE A 976 -11.50 -34.41 -2.83
CA ILE A 976 -11.53 -35.51 -3.81
C ILE A 976 -12.87 -36.23 -3.82
N ALA A 977 -13.55 -36.39 -2.68
CA ALA A 977 -14.90 -36.95 -2.62
C ALA A 977 -15.92 -36.09 -3.37
N ILE A 978 -15.84 -34.76 -3.25
CA ILE A 978 -16.66 -33.82 -4.03
C ILE A 978 -16.36 -33.98 -5.54
N MET A 979 -15.08 -34.06 -5.92
CA MET A 979 -14.68 -34.22 -7.32
C MET A 979 -15.13 -35.55 -7.93
N GLN A 980 -15.12 -36.65 -7.16
CA GLN A 980 -15.67 -37.94 -7.58
C GLN A 980 -17.18 -37.86 -7.82
N GLN A 981 -17.92 -37.22 -6.92
CA GLN A 981 -19.36 -37.03 -7.09
C GLN A 981 -19.68 -36.08 -8.25
N MET A 982 -18.83 -35.08 -8.52
CA MET A 982 -18.94 -34.26 -9.73
C MET A 982 -18.70 -35.10 -10.99
N ALA A 983 -17.76 -36.05 -10.96
CA ALA A 983 -17.54 -36.97 -12.07
C ALA A 983 -18.77 -37.87 -12.31
N ASP A 984 -19.32 -38.46 -11.25
CA ASP A 984 -20.52 -39.30 -11.31
C ASP A 984 -21.77 -38.52 -11.78
N ALA A 985 -21.84 -37.23 -11.42
CA ALA A 985 -22.92 -36.33 -11.83
C ALA A 985 -22.69 -35.68 -13.22
N GLY A 986 -21.54 -35.91 -13.86
CA GLY A 986 -21.18 -35.32 -15.15
C GLY A 986 -20.99 -33.80 -15.11
N THR A 987 -20.56 -33.24 -13.97
CA THR A 987 -20.41 -31.77 -13.77
C THR A 987 -18.96 -31.30 -13.70
N LEU A 988 -17.98 -32.19 -13.90
CA LEU A 988 -16.57 -31.80 -14.08
C LEU A 988 -16.38 -31.15 -15.46
N SER A 989 -15.65 -30.04 -15.50
CA SER A 989 -15.43 -29.27 -16.72
C SER A 989 -13.96 -29.06 -17.02
N SER A 990 -13.58 -29.34 -18.27
CA SER A 990 -12.28 -29.01 -18.87
C SER A 990 -12.25 -27.59 -19.44
N LEU A 991 -13.39 -26.91 -19.52
CA LEU A 991 -13.56 -25.58 -20.14
C LEU A 991 -13.14 -24.43 -19.23
N THR A 992 -12.76 -24.76 -17.99
CA THR A 992 -12.10 -23.84 -17.06
C THR A 992 -10.88 -24.55 -16.48
N ALA A 993 -9.80 -23.81 -16.22
CA ALA A 993 -8.62 -24.39 -15.60
C ALA A 993 -8.80 -24.70 -14.09
N PHE A 994 -9.94 -24.33 -13.49
CA PHE A 994 -10.24 -24.51 -12.06
C PHE A 994 -10.18 -25.98 -11.63
N ASP A 995 -10.97 -26.84 -12.28
CA ASP A 995 -11.13 -28.25 -11.90
C ASP A 995 -9.79 -29.00 -12.00
N SER A 996 -9.07 -28.86 -13.11
CA SER A 996 -7.75 -29.47 -13.32
C SER A 996 -6.70 -28.95 -12.32
N THR A 997 -6.71 -27.65 -12.01
CA THR A 997 -5.79 -27.06 -11.00
C THR A 997 -6.13 -27.56 -9.60
N CYS A 998 -7.42 -27.73 -9.28
CA CYS A 998 -7.84 -28.33 -8.02
C CYS A 998 -7.32 -29.77 -7.90
N ILE A 999 -7.48 -30.60 -8.94
CA ILE A 999 -6.98 -31.98 -8.92
C ILE A 999 -5.47 -32.02 -8.72
N LEU A 1000 -4.71 -31.20 -9.45
CA LEU A 1000 -3.26 -31.10 -9.26
C LEU A 1000 -2.88 -30.73 -7.83
N ARG A 1001 -3.55 -29.74 -7.22
CA ARG A 1001 -3.31 -29.35 -5.83
C ARG A 1001 -3.55 -30.51 -4.87
N LEU A 1002 -4.62 -31.29 -5.08
CA LEU A 1002 -4.91 -32.47 -4.25
C LEU A 1002 -3.85 -33.55 -4.40
N MET A 1003 -3.39 -33.80 -5.63
CA MET A 1003 -2.30 -34.75 -5.89
C MET A 1003 -1.05 -34.39 -5.10
N MET A 1004 -0.67 -33.11 -5.06
CA MET A 1004 0.50 -32.66 -4.32
C MET A 1004 0.38 -32.89 -2.81
N ILE A 1005 -0.81 -32.67 -2.23
CA ILE A 1005 -1.05 -32.94 -0.81
C ILE A 1005 -0.98 -34.45 -0.54
N PHE A 1006 -1.54 -35.29 -1.41
CA PHE A 1006 -1.47 -36.75 -1.24
C PHE A 1006 -0.06 -37.31 -1.45
N ILE A 1007 0.76 -36.71 -2.32
CA ILE A 1007 2.18 -37.06 -2.45
C ILE A 1007 2.94 -36.75 -1.15
N LEU A 1008 2.71 -35.57 -0.55
CA LEU A 1008 3.29 -35.23 0.75
C LEU A 1008 2.80 -36.15 1.87
N ALA A 1009 1.52 -36.50 1.89
CA ALA A 1009 0.95 -37.42 2.87
C ALA A 1009 1.53 -38.84 2.72
N PHE A 1010 1.72 -39.30 1.49
CA PHE A 1010 2.38 -40.57 1.18
C PHE A 1010 3.85 -40.56 1.60
N ALA A 1011 4.57 -39.47 1.34
CA ALA A 1011 5.96 -39.30 1.77
C ALA A 1011 6.11 -39.29 3.31
N HIS A 1012 5.15 -38.68 4.01
CA HIS A 1012 5.15 -38.59 5.47
C HIS A 1012 4.80 -39.92 6.16
N THR A 1013 3.75 -40.59 5.69
CA THR A 1013 3.14 -41.73 6.42
C THR A 1013 3.45 -43.09 5.80
N ARG A 1014 3.93 -43.13 4.54
CA ARG A 1014 4.12 -44.34 3.72
C ARG A 1014 2.88 -45.23 3.60
N SER A 1015 1.68 -44.70 3.88
CA SER A 1015 0.42 -45.45 3.80
C SER A 1015 -0.02 -45.64 2.36
N SER A 1016 -0.32 -46.89 1.98
CA SER A 1016 -0.83 -47.25 0.64
C SER A 1016 -2.18 -46.59 0.31
N GLN A 1017 -2.92 -46.11 1.31
CA GLN A 1017 -4.18 -45.39 1.15
C GLN A 1017 -3.99 -44.08 0.34
N TYR A 1018 -2.88 -43.36 0.52
CA TYR A 1018 -2.66 -42.09 -0.21
C TYR A 1018 -2.26 -42.32 -1.67
N SER A 1019 -1.58 -43.42 -1.97
CA SER A 1019 -1.32 -43.85 -3.36
C SER A 1019 -2.63 -44.11 -4.12
N ALA A 1020 -3.62 -44.74 -3.47
CA ALA A 1020 -4.96 -44.93 -4.06
C ALA A 1020 -5.69 -43.60 -4.34
N HIS A 1021 -5.50 -42.57 -3.50
CA HIS A 1021 -6.05 -41.24 -3.74
C HIS A 1021 -5.35 -40.53 -4.92
N ILE A 1022 -4.03 -40.69 -5.09
CA ILE A 1022 -3.29 -40.18 -6.25
C ILE A 1022 -3.79 -40.84 -7.54
N ALA A 1023 -3.96 -42.17 -7.54
CA ALA A 1023 -4.53 -42.90 -8.68
C ALA A 1023 -5.97 -42.44 -8.99
N THR A 1024 -6.75 -42.13 -7.96
CA THR A 1024 -8.09 -41.57 -8.11
C THR A 1024 -8.06 -40.18 -8.75
N CYS A 1025 -7.17 -39.28 -8.32
CA CYS A 1025 -6.98 -37.97 -8.97
C CYS A 1025 -6.64 -38.13 -10.46
N MET A 1026 -5.72 -39.06 -10.80
CA MET A 1026 -5.37 -39.35 -12.19
C MET A 1026 -6.54 -39.90 -13.00
N LYS A 1027 -7.36 -40.76 -12.40
CA LYS A 1027 -8.60 -41.26 -13.03
C LYS A 1027 -9.58 -40.13 -13.31
N LEU A 1028 -9.71 -39.15 -12.41
CA LEU A 1028 -10.58 -37.99 -12.57
C LEU A 1028 -10.12 -37.10 -13.74
N VAL A 1029 -8.82 -36.74 -13.82
CA VAL A 1029 -8.32 -35.93 -14.95
C VAL A 1029 -8.45 -36.66 -16.28
N LYS A 1030 -8.12 -37.96 -16.33
CA LYS A 1030 -8.32 -38.80 -17.53
C LYS A 1030 -9.78 -38.89 -17.96
N GLY A 1031 -10.71 -38.86 -17.00
CA GLY A 1031 -12.15 -38.89 -17.23
C GLY A 1031 -12.72 -37.56 -17.75
N MET A 1032 -12.02 -36.45 -17.57
CA MET A 1032 -12.39 -35.15 -18.15
C MET A 1032 -12.08 -35.10 -19.63
N GLU A 1033 -12.72 -34.18 -20.36
CA GLU A 1033 -12.36 -33.94 -21.76
C GLU A 1033 -10.92 -33.42 -21.86
N GLN A 1034 -10.18 -33.93 -22.86
CA GLN A 1034 -8.76 -33.66 -23.01
C GLN A 1034 -8.54 -32.38 -23.81
N ILE A 1035 -8.87 -31.26 -23.17
CA ILE A 1035 -8.85 -29.91 -23.73
C ILE A 1035 -7.88 -29.03 -22.95
N GLY A 1036 -7.10 -28.20 -23.66
CA GLY A 1036 -6.25 -27.16 -23.08
C GLY A 1036 -5.39 -27.68 -21.92
N PHE A 1037 -5.55 -27.08 -20.74
CA PHE A 1037 -4.82 -27.45 -19.53
C PHE A 1037 -5.07 -28.92 -19.07
N SER A 1038 -6.28 -29.46 -19.22
CA SER A 1038 -6.60 -30.84 -18.82
C SER A 1038 -5.81 -31.88 -19.64
N LYS A 1039 -5.65 -31.63 -20.93
CA LYS A 1039 -4.85 -32.47 -21.85
C LYS A 1039 -3.39 -32.54 -21.40
N MET A 1040 -2.80 -31.37 -21.16
CA MET A 1040 -1.41 -31.25 -20.69
C MET A 1040 -1.19 -32.00 -19.37
N VAL A 1041 -2.11 -31.86 -18.41
CA VAL A 1041 -2.04 -32.59 -17.14
C VAL A 1041 -2.12 -34.11 -17.38
N THR A 1042 -3.01 -34.59 -18.23
CA THR A 1042 -3.18 -36.03 -18.47
C THR A 1042 -1.99 -36.67 -19.19
N GLU A 1043 -1.36 -35.95 -20.11
CA GLU A 1043 -0.21 -36.45 -20.88
C GLU A 1043 1.08 -36.43 -20.06
N GLU A 1044 1.33 -35.34 -19.31
CA GLU A 1044 2.61 -35.16 -18.61
C GLU A 1044 2.62 -35.84 -17.24
N THR A 1045 1.53 -35.80 -16.46
CA THR A 1045 1.53 -36.24 -15.05
C THR A 1045 1.81 -37.75 -14.84
N PRO A 1046 1.33 -38.71 -15.66
CA PRO A 1046 1.63 -40.13 -15.47
C PRO A 1046 3.12 -40.45 -15.55
N SER A 1047 3.81 -39.94 -16.58
CA SER A 1047 5.27 -40.12 -16.75
C SER A 1047 6.03 -39.58 -15.54
N ARG A 1048 5.55 -38.48 -14.95
CA ARG A 1048 6.15 -37.86 -13.77
C ARG A 1048 5.95 -38.66 -12.47
N LEU A 1049 4.84 -39.39 -12.33
CA LEU A 1049 4.55 -40.22 -11.16
C LEU A 1049 5.35 -41.53 -11.18
N GLU A 1050 5.57 -42.09 -12.37
CA GLU A 1050 6.44 -43.25 -12.58
C GLU A 1050 7.89 -42.94 -12.17
N ASP A 1051 8.41 -41.76 -12.53
CA ASP A 1051 9.75 -41.31 -12.14
C ASP A 1051 9.91 -41.10 -10.60
N LEU A 1052 8.81 -40.90 -9.87
CA LEU A 1052 8.78 -40.83 -8.39
C LEU A 1052 8.62 -42.21 -7.72
N GLY A 1053 8.59 -43.30 -8.51
CA GLY A 1053 8.36 -44.65 -8.01
C GLY A 1053 6.91 -44.92 -7.58
N ILE A 1054 5.96 -44.06 -7.94
CA ILE A 1054 4.54 -44.20 -7.61
C ILE A 1054 3.81 -44.76 -8.83
N SER A 1055 3.64 -46.08 -8.89
CA SER A 1055 2.92 -46.74 -9.97
C SER A 1055 1.42 -46.40 -9.91
N VAL A 1056 0.87 -45.88 -11.01
CA VAL A 1056 -0.52 -45.41 -11.13
C VAL A 1056 -1.47 -46.52 -11.60
N GLU A 1057 -0.94 -47.66 -12.08
CA GLU A 1057 -1.74 -48.82 -12.51
C GLU A 1057 -1.78 -49.92 -11.45
N PRO A 1058 -2.94 -50.58 -11.24
CA PRO A 1058 -3.06 -51.70 -10.31
C PRO A 1058 -2.32 -52.93 -10.88
N GLN A 1059 -1.15 -53.25 -10.33
CA GLN A 1059 -0.45 -54.48 -10.68
C GLN A 1059 -1.22 -55.71 -10.16
N SER A 1060 -1.54 -56.62 -11.07
CA SER A 1060 -2.23 -57.87 -10.81
C SER A 1060 -1.28 -58.98 -10.32
N SER A 1061 -0.64 -58.82 -9.15
CA SER A 1061 -0.03 -59.95 -8.40
C SER A 1061 0.62 -59.49 -7.08
N PRO A 1062 0.32 -60.12 -5.93
CA PRO A 1062 0.78 -59.67 -4.61
C PRO A 1062 2.15 -60.23 -4.18
N ALA A 1063 3.16 -60.29 -5.06
CA ALA A 1063 4.41 -60.98 -4.75
C ALA A 1063 5.73 -60.19 -4.91
N GLU A 1064 5.74 -59.00 -5.51
CA GLU A 1064 7.00 -58.24 -5.70
C GLU A 1064 6.79 -56.74 -5.43
N ALA A 1065 6.63 -56.38 -4.15
CA ALA A 1065 6.65 -54.98 -3.70
C ALA A 1065 7.70 -54.82 -2.59
N GLN A 1066 8.94 -55.19 -2.89
CA GLN A 1066 10.14 -54.84 -2.14
C GLN A 1066 11.15 -54.29 -3.14
N GLY A 1067 10.90 -53.09 -3.64
CA GLY A 1067 11.86 -52.30 -4.40
C GLY A 1067 12.03 -50.96 -3.70
N ASP A 1068 13.23 -50.71 -3.18
CA ASP A 1068 13.61 -49.41 -2.62
C ASP A 1068 13.44 -48.32 -3.69
N VAL A 1069 12.74 -47.25 -3.34
CA VAL A 1069 12.63 -46.05 -4.18
C VAL A 1069 13.95 -45.29 -4.10
N HIS A 1070 14.89 -45.63 -4.98
CA HIS A 1070 16.17 -44.93 -5.11
C HIS A 1070 15.98 -43.78 -6.11
N LEU A 1071 15.76 -42.57 -5.59
CA LEU A 1071 15.72 -41.35 -6.37
C LEU A 1071 17.17 -40.94 -6.71
N ASP A 1072 17.60 -41.10 -7.96
CA ASP A 1072 18.91 -40.62 -8.44
C ASP A 1072 18.85 -39.12 -8.77
N ASP A 1073 19.84 -38.38 -8.26
CA ASP A 1073 19.96 -36.92 -8.27
C ASP A 1073 19.99 -36.30 -9.68
N GLN A 1074 20.41 -37.07 -10.70
CA GLN A 1074 20.49 -36.57 -12.08
C GLN A 1074 19.15 -36.68 -12.83
N MET A 1075 18.25 -37.56 -12.37
CA MET A 1075 16.97 -37.89 -13.02
C MET A 1075 15.84 -36.93 -12.56
N ILE A 1076 15.91 -36.47 -11.30
CA ILE A 1076 15.00 -35.44 -10.74
C ILE A 1076 15.15 -34.08 -11.43
N ALA A 1077 16.31 -33.78 -12.01
CA ALA A 1077 16.60 -32.51 -12.69
C ALA A 1077 16.08 -32.42 -14.14
N GLN A 1078 15.82 -33.55 -14.82
CA GLN A 1078 15.29 -33.59 -16.21
C GLN A 1078 13.77 -33.74 -16.29
N LEU A 1079 13.21 -34.30 -15.23
CA LEU A 1079 11.80 -34.16 -14.86
C LEU A 1079 11.40 -32.65 -14.92
N TRP A 1080 10.16 -32.23 -15.08
CA TRP A 1080 9.70 -30.83 -14.86
C TRP A 1080 10.22 -29.64 -15.73
N GLY A 1081 11.12 -29.86 -16.71
CA GLY A 1081 11.55 -28.88 -17.73
C GLY A 1081 10.44 -28.11 -18.48
N ASN A 1082 9.21 -28.64 -18.49
CA ASN A 1082 8.02 -28.04 -19.12
C ASN A 1082 6.94 -27.57 -18.13
N TRP A 1083 7.11 -27.80 -16.81
CA TRP A 1083 6.17 -27.31 -15.78
C TRP A 1083 6.62 -25.95 -15.19
N ASP A 1084 7.30 -25.19 -16.07
CA ASP A 1084 7.92 -23.88 -15.92
C ASP A 1084 9.18 -23.80 -15.04
N PRO A 1085 10.36 -24.17 -15.58
CA PRO A 1085 11.67 -23.98 -14.93
C PRO A 1085 12.25 -22.57 -15.17
N ASN A 1086 11.59 -21.69 -15.93
CA ASN A 1086 12.20 -20.41 -16.30
C ASN A 1086 12.09 -19.34 -15.21
N PHE A 1087 11.79 -19.73 -13.97
CA PHE A 1087 11.22 -18.77 -13.04
C PHE A 1087 11.74 -18.80 -11.60
N MET A 1088 12.42 -19.85 -11.14
CA MET A 1088 13.08 -19.78 -9.82
C MET A 1088 14.51 -20.29 -9.78
N THR A 1089 15.38 -19.52 -9.12
CA THR A 1089 16.74 -19.92 -8.77
C THR A 1089 16.74 -20.78 -7.48
N PRO A 1090 17.76 -21.64 -7.26
CA PRO A 1090 17.87 -22.46 -6.05
C PRO A 1090 17.83 -21.66 -4.73
N LEU A 1091 18.26 -20.39 -4.76
CA LEU A 1091 18.27 -19.46 -3.62
C LEU A 1091 16.83 -19.04 -3.22
N GLN A 1092 15.93 -18.91 -4.19
CA GLN A 1092 14.54 -18.48 -3.99
C GLN A 1092 13.66 -19.60 -3.40
N THR A 1093 13.96 -20.86 -3.73
CA THR A 1093 13.34 -22.02 -3.07
C THR A 1093 13.72 -22.08 -1.59
N GLN A 1094 14.93 -21.63 -1.23
CA GLN A 1094 15.43 -21.65 0.14
C GLN A 1094 14.70 -20.62 1.04
N GLN A 1095 14.43 -19.41 0.54
CA GLN A 1095 13.68 -18.39 1.27
C GLN A 1095 12.22 -18.79 1.58
N SER A 1096 11.58 -19.60 0.71
CA SER A 1096 10.22 -20.11 0.96
C SER A 1096 10.13 -21.17 2.09
N LEU A 1097 11.28 -21.78 2.44
CA LEU A 1097 11.39 -22.88 3.40
C LEU A 1097 11.97 -22.48 4.77
N ASP A 1098 12.33 -21.21 4.93
CA ASP A 1098 12.82 -20.61 6.18
C ASP A 1098 11.71 -19.89 6.95
N ILE A 1099 10.51 -20.48 6.94
CA ILE A 1099 9.40 -20.06 7.80
C ILE A 1099 9.74 -20.46 9.24
N THR A 1100 9.94 -19.47 10.10
CA THR A 1100 10.03 -19.70 11.56
C THR A 1100 8.62 -19.70 12.17
N PHE A 1101 8.40 -20.37 13.30
CA PHE A 1101 7.08 -20.39 13.97
C PHE A 1101 7.24 -19.86 15.40
N ASP A 1102 6.51 -18.79 15.72
CA ASP A 1102 6.65 -18.02 16.97
C ASP A 1102 5.53 -18.35 17.98
N ASP A 1103 5.91 -18.41 19.26
CA ASP A 1103 5.17 -18.97 20.41
C ASP A 1103 4.97 -17.95 21.56
N SER A 1104 4.98 -16.66 21.30
CA SER A 1104 4.91 -15.64 22.37
C SER A 1104 3.59 -15.59 23.17
N ALA A 1105 2.56 -16.37 22.81
CA ALA A 1105 1.26 -16.40 23.49
C ALA A 1105 1.06 -17.69 24.29
N ALA A 1106 0.68 -17.56 25.55
CA ALA A 1106 0.48 -18.66 26.49
C ALA A 1106 -0.49 -19.73 25.97
N PHE A 1107 -0.05 -20.98 26.04
CA PHE A 1107 -0.82 -22.17 25.69
C PHE A 1107 -1.96 -22.40 26.68
N ASP A 1108 -3.21 -22.21 26.25
CA ASP A 1108 -4.34 -22.93 26.83
C ASP A 1108 -4.75 -24.06 25.88
N ILE A 1109 -4.26 -25.26 26.19
CA ILE A 1109 -4.50 -26.51 25.46
C ILE A 1109 -6.00 -26.89 25.49
N ASN A 1110 -6.85 -26.18 26.25
CA ASN A 1110 -8.26 -26.54 26.48
C ASN A 1110 -9.33 -25.70 25.77
N SER A 1111 -8.99 -24.72 24.93
CA SER A 1111 -10.02 -23.90 24.26
C SER A 1111 -10.57 -24.54 22.97
N GLU A 1112 -11.82 -24.18 22.63
CA GLU A 1112 -12.77 -24.61 21.58
C GLU A 1112 -12.27 -25.33 20.29
N ILE A 1113 -10.98 -25.26 19.93
CA ILE A 1113 -10.34 -26.05 18.87
C ILE A 1113 -10.41 -27.56 19.16
N LEU A 1114 -10.40 -27.99 20.44
CA LEU A 1114 -10.66 -29.39 20.81
C LEU A 1114 -12.04 -29.90 20.34
N ALA A 1115 -13.04 -29.02 20.24
CA ALA A 1115 -14.36 -29.37 19.71
C ALA A 1115 -14.42 -29.41 18.17
N PHE A 1116 -13.38 -28.93 17.46
CA PHE A 1116 -13.25 -29.05 16.00
C PHE A 1116 -12.91 -30.48 15.57
N THR A 1117 -12.26 -31.24 16.45
CA THR A 1117 -11.80 -32.60 16.17
C THR A 1117 -12.75 -33.63 16.76
N ASN A 1118 -13.89 -33.88 16.11
CA ASN A 1118 -14.49 -35.24 16.09
C ASN A 1118 -13.57 -36.16 15.26
N LEU A 1119 -12.28 -36.16 15.59
CA LEU A 1119 -11.30 -37.05 15.03
C LEU A 1119 -11.42 -38.35 15.80
N ASP A 1120 -11.76 -39.40 15.08
CA ASP A 1120 -11.60 -40.77 15.56
C ASP A 1120 -10.15 -40.95 16.06
N ASP A 1121 -9.99 -41.43 17.30
CA ASP A 1121 -8.70 -41.71 17.96
C ASP A 1121 -7.95 -42.89 17.29
N SER A 1122 -8.49 -43.43 16.20
CA SER A 1122 -8.06 -44.67 15.54
C SER A 1122 -6.83 -44.55 14.64
N ILE A 1123 -6.31 -43.33 14.39
CA ILE A 1123 -5.03 -43.11 13.71
C ILE A 1123 -4.05 -42.49 14.70
N VAL A 1124 -3.57 -43.33 15.63
CA VAL A 1124 -2.31 -43.09 16.33
C VAL A 1124 -1.20 -43.35 15.31
N ILE A 1125 -0.47 -42.31 14.93
CA ILE A 1125 0.79 -42.48 14.19
C ILE A 1125 1.75 -43.15 15.18
N ASP A 1126 2.03 -44.44 14.95
CA ASP A 1126 2.90 -45.22 15.79
C ASP A 1126 4.33 -44.64 15.77
N PRO A 1127 4.85 -44.09 16.89
CA PRO A 1127 6.21 -43.54 16.95
C PRO A 1127 7.29 -44.60 16.80
N SER A 1128 6.93 -45.90 16.79
CA SER A 1128 7.85 -47.03 16.79
C SER A 1128 8.23 -47.53 15.39
N GLN A 1129 7.64 -47.00 14.30
CA GLN A 1129 8.22 -47.20 12.96
C GLN A 1129 9.43 -46.28 12.79
N VAL A 1130 10.56 -46.80 13.25
CA VAL A 1130 11.91 -46.25 13.19
C VAL A 1130 12.20 -45.63 11.83
N TYR A 1131 12.59 -44.35 11.86
CA TYR A 1131 13.34 -43.70 10.80
C TYR A 1131 14.54 -44.57 10.42
N GLY A 1132 14.46 -45.24 9.26
CA GLY A 1132 15.64 -45.85 8.65
C GLY A 1132 16.68 -44.75 8.49
N ALA A 1133 17.76 -44.86 9.27
CA ALA A 1133 18.88 -43.95 9.23
C ALA A 1133 19.40 -43.85 7.79
N TYR A 1134 19.54 -42.62 7.30
CA TYR A 1134 20.46 -42.34 6.19
C TYR A 1134 21.87 -42.71 6.69
N HIS A 1135 22.27 -43.96 6.49
CA HIS A 1135 23.67 -44.35 6.58
C HIS A 1135 24.38 -43.72 5.39
N MET A 1136 25.03 -42.57 5.62
CA MET A 1136 26.16 -42.16 4.81
C MET A 1136 27.26 -43.22 5.01
N HIS A 1137 27.47 -44.07 4.02
CA HIS A 1137 28.76 -44.75 3.87
C HIS A 1137 29.70 -43.84 3.09
N HIS A 1138 30.93 -43.78 3.60
CA HIS A 1138 32.06 -42.92 3.24
C HIS A 1138 32.29 -42.63 1.76
#